data_AF-E1YHN8-F1
#
_entry.id   AF-E1YHN8-F1
#
_cell.length_a   1.000
_cell.length_b   1.000
_cell.length_c   1.000
_cell.angle_alpha   90.00
_cell.angle_beta   90.00
_cell.angle_gamma   90.00
#
_symmetry.space_group_name_H-M   'P 1'
#
loop_
_entity.id
_entity.type
_entity.pdbx_description
1 polymer ?
#
loop_
_entity_poly.entity_id
_entity_poly.type
_entity_poly.pdbx_seq_one_letter_code
_entity_poly.pdbx_strand_id
1 'polypeptide(L)'
;MAKKMKTIDGNTAAAHVAYAMSDVAAIYPITPSTPMGEIADEWAATGRKNIFGQLLNVKQMQSEAGAAGAVHGALAAGAFTTTFTASQGLLLMIPNMYKISGELLPAVFHVSARAIAAHALSIFGDHADVMAVRQTGFALLCSGSVQEVMDLALVSHLSSIKGRVPFLHFFDGFRTSHEIQKIELIDYESMATLVDYDAVSAFRKRAMNPEHPTVRGTAQNPDIYFQGREAANSYYLEIPETVKYYMKKVGELTGRNYRLFDYTGDPEADRVVVAMGSSCETIEEVVNRLNENGERVGLVKVRLYRPFVIDAFLAALPASADRITVLDRTKEPGAIGDPLYVDVCTAFFERHEMPVIVGGRYGLGSKEFTPAMAKAVFDNMKSAGPKNHFTVGITDDVTHTSLEVENDVETTPEGTVQCKFWGLGSDGTVGANKSAIKIIGDNTDLFAQGYFAYDSKKSGGITVSHLRFGKKPIQSTNLVSSADFIACHKANYVSLYDILEGIKQGGTFLLNSPWSLQEMEEHIPAEMKRTIASKKLKFYNVDAVKIAGAVGLGVMINMIMQTAFFKLANVIPFEKAISLLKDEINKVYGKKGEKVVKMNTDAVDQTLANLVEINYPESWKNAGLETGADADKHEFLEKVMRPMLAQQGDKLPVSVFEPDGIFPVATSQYEKRGVAINVPEWIAENCIQCNQCSFVCPHASILPVLATDDELKNAPASFETKPAVGKELKGYQFRIQVNTLDCQGCGNCADICPSKKKALEMKHIETQVPTQVPNHKFSLTVPFKDDIVSRESVKGSQFQKPLMEFSGACAGCGETSYVKVLTQLFGERMIIANATGCSSIWGASAPSVPYCTDKNGHGPAWGNSLFEDAAEFGYGISMGVIQRRQKLADLIKEAVSDDKLPEGLKAAMTGWLEGMNDPAATRTHGDQLKKLLADAKRTPLLNEIFSMSDLFVKKSIWAFGGDGWAYDIGFGGLDHVIASGEDINILVLDTEVYSNTGGQSSKATPAGSVAKFAASGKKIGKKDLGRIAMTYGYVYVASVAMGANKQQTLKAFIEADKYPGPSVIICYAPCINQGIKKGMGKTQEEENLAVAAGYWPLYRFNPLLAEQGQNPFMLESKTPDGTLQQFLSGENRYAILEKQFPEESKKLRLKIEKEYNERYNIYKHMAQTATEEKEEKKE
;
A
#
# COMPACT_ATOMS: atom_id res chain seq x y z
N MET A 1 -41.24 -4.01 -11.81
CA MET A 1 -40.19 -4.38 -12.79
C MET A 1 -39.38 -5.55 -12.23
N ALA A 2 -38.78 -6.40 -13.06
CA ALA A 2 -37.93 -7.48 -12.58
C ALA A 2 -36.66 -6.90 -11.93
N LYS A 3 -36.32 -7.35 -10.72
CA LYS A 3 -35.15 -6.90 -9.95
C LYS A 3 -33.86 -7.26 -10.68
N LYS A 4 -32.92 -6.31 -10.82
CA LYS A 4 -31.64 -6.54 -11.47
C LYS A 4 -30.57 -6.87 -10.44
N MET A 5 -30.30 -8.16 -10.24
CA MET A 5 -29.26 -8.62 -9.32
C MET A 5 -27.87 -8.54 -9.97
N LYS A 6 -26.85 -8.15 -9.20
CA LYS A 6 -25.46 -8.17 -9.64
C LYS A 6 -24.49 -8.39 -8.50
N THR A 7 -23.41 -9.12 -8.79
CA THR A 7 -22.34 -9.38 -7.83
C THR A 7 -21.21 -8.34 -7.97
N ILE A 8 -21.16 -7.36 -7.06
CA ILE A 8 -20.22 -6.23 -7.06
C ILE A 8 -19.74 -5.89 -5.64
N ASP A 9 -18.71 -5.04 -5.52
CA ASP A 9 -18.24 -4.52 -4.24
C ASP A 9 -18.87 -3.17 -3.86
N GLY A 10 -18.65 -2.74 -2.62
CA GLY A 10 -19.14 -1.45 -2.10
C GLY A 10 -18.65 -0.26 -2.91
N ASN A 11 -17.37 -0.24 -3.31
CA ASN A 11 -16.85 0.82 -4.18
C ASN A 11 -17.62 0.93 -5.51
N THR A 12 -17.87 -0.19 -6.18
CA THR A 12 -18.62 -0.21 -7.43
C THR A 12 -20.08 0.20 -7.22
N ALA A 13 -20.69 -0.19 -6.10
CA ALA A 13 -22.06 0.21 -5.74
C ALA A 13 -22.17 1.73 -5.52
N ALA A 14 -21.23 2.33 -4.78
CA ALA A 14 -21.17 3.78 -4.58
C ALA A 14 -20.92 4.53 -5.90
N ALA A 15 -19.93 4.09 -6.68
CA ALA A 15 -19.59 4.70 -7.96
C ALA A 15 -20.76 4.64 -8.95
N HIS A 16 -21.54 3.55 -8.97
CA HIS A 16 -22.72 3.40 -9.82
C HIS A 16 -23.72 4.53 -9.61
N VAL A 17 -24.04 4.85 -8.35
CA VAL A 17 -24.94 5.96 -8.03
C VAL A 17 -24.27 7.31 -8.26
N ALA A 18 -23.02 7.49 -7.79
CA ALA A 18 -22.30 8.75 -7.92
C ALA A 18 -22.17 9.18 -9.39
N TYR A 19 -21.91 8.24 -10.29
CA TYR A 19 -21.85 8.47 -11.73
C TYR A 19 -23.20 8.90 -12.29
N ALA A 20 -24.30 8.28 -11.85
CA ALA A 20 -25.64 8.61 -12.31
C ALA A 20 -26.02 10.05 -11.96
N MET A 21 -25.66 10.50 -10.76
CA MET A 21 -26.18 11.72 -10.13
C MET A 21 -25.27 12.96 -10.30
N SER A 22 -24.11 12.84 -10.93
CA SER A 22 -23.11 13.91 -11.01
C SER A 22 -22.77 14.31 -12.45
N ASP A 23 -22.45 15.59 -12.66
CA ASP A 23 -21.89 16.13 -13.90
C ASP A 23 -20.35 16.01 -13.92
N VAL A 24 -19.73 16.26 -12.76
CA VAL A 24 -18.28 16.37 -12.59
C VAL A 24 -17.82 15.47 -11.44
N ALA A 25 -16.63 14.89 -11.58
CA ALA A 25 -15.91 14.25 -10.48
C ALA A 25 -14.47 14.74 -10.44
N ALA A 26 -14.11 15.53 -9.43
CA ALA A 26 -12.72 15.91 -9.18
C ALA A 26 -12.13 14.95 -8.14
N ILE A 27 -11.05 14.25 -8.50
CA ILE A 27 -10.58 13.07 -7.77
C ILE A 27 -9.07 13.09 -7.53
N TYR A 28 -8.63 12.30 -6.56
CA TYR A 28 -7.24 11.92 -6.34
C TYR A 28 -7.20 10.49 -5.77
N PRO A 29 -6.23 9.64 -6.16
CA PRO A 29 -6.20 8.26 -5.72
C PRO A 29 -5.67 8.09 -4.30
N ILE A 30 -6.47 7.46 -3.45
CA ILE A 30 -6.05 6.98 -2.13
C ILE A 30 -6.74 5.66 -1.80
N THR A 31 -5.99 4.64 -1.39
CA THR A 31 -6.56 3.36 -0.95
C THR A 31 -7.40 3.58 0.32
N PRO A 32 -8.59 2.97 0.48
CA PRO A 32 -9.27 2.04 -0.44
C PRO A 32 -10.34 2.69 -1.34
N SER A 33 -10.35 4.01 -1.54
CA SER A 33 -11.39 4.73 -2.32
C SER A 33 -11.09 4.81 -3.81
N THR A 34 -9.82 4.67 -4.20
CA THR A 34 -9.35 4.74 -5.60
C THR A 34 -10.22 3.98 -6.61
N PRO A 35 -10.69 2.73 -6.36
CA PRO A 35 -11.50 2.00 -7.33
C PRO A 35 -12.77 2.74 -7.79
N MET A 36 -13.36 3.59 -6.94
CA MET A 36 -14.54 4.38 -7.32
C MET A 36 -14.24 5.37 -8.44
N GLY A 37 -13.14 6.12 -8.32
CA GLY A 37 -12.70 7.03 -9.37
C GLY A 37 -12.33 6.29 -10.64
N GLU A 38 -11.65 5.15 -10.51
CA GLU A 38 -11.17 4.38 -11.66
C GLU A 38 -12.33 3.87 -12.52
N ILE A 39 -13.31 3.24 -11.88
CA ILE A 39 -14.45 2.68 -12.61
C ILE A 39 -15.33 3.79 -13.21
N ALA A 40 -15.41 4.96 -12.55
CA ALA A 40 -16.08 6.13 -13.09
C ALA A 40 -15.39 6.66 -14.36
N ASP A 41 -14.06 6.76 -14.38
CA ASP A 41 -13.28 7.14 -15.58
C ASP A 41 -13.47 6.12 -16.71
N GLU A 42 -13.44 4.82 -16.39
CA GLU A 42 -13.67 3.74 -17.36
C GLU A 42 -15.09 3.79 -17.97
N TRP A 43 -16.11 4.07 -17.16
CA TRP A 43 -17.48 4.25 -17.65
C TRP A 43 -17.66 5.50 -18.53
N ALA A 44 -16.99 6.60 -18.20
CA ALA A 44 -16.99 7.80 -19.03
C ALA A 44 -16.30 7.54 -20.38
N ALA A 45 -15.13 6.87 -20.36
CA ALA A 45 -14.39 6.51 -21.56
C ALA A 45 -15.16 5.54 -22.48
N THR A 46 -16.04 4.71 -21.92
CA THR A 46 -16.89 3.78 -22.67
C THR A 46 -18.28 4.34 -23.03
N GLY A 47 -18.55 5.61 -22.71
CA GLY A 47 -19.73 6.32 -23.19
C GLY A 47 -20.97 6.22 -22.29
N ARG A 48 -20.87 5.72 -21.06
CA ARG A 48 -22.01 5.64 -20.12
C ARG A 48 -22.56 7.03 -19.85
N LYS A 49 -23.88 7.22 -19.94
CA LYS A 49 -24.53 8.51 -19.63
C LYS A 49 -25.02 8.56 -18.20
N ASN A 50 -24.95 9.73 -17.58
CA ASN A 50 -25.61 10.07 -16.32
C ASN A 50 -27.10 10.38 -16.56
N ILE A 51 -27.86 10.70 -15.50
CA ILE A 51 -29.31 10.99 -15.63
C ILE A 51 -29.60 12.28 -16.43
N PHE A 52 -28.59 13.13 -16.64
CA PHE A 52 -28.69 14.35 -17.43
C PHE A 52 -28.32 14.12 -18.91
N GLY A 53 -28.08 12.86 -19.33
CA GLY A 53 -27.75 12.52 -20.71
C GLY A 53 -26.29 12.84 -21.10
N GLN A 54 -25.42 13.12 -20.13
CA GLN A 54 -24.02 13.51 -20.34
C GLN A 54 -23.04 12.45 -19.82
N LEU A 55 -21.79 12.52 -20.29
CA LEU A 55 -20.71 11.73 -19.70
C LEU A 55 -20.26 12.42 -18.42
N LEU A 56 -19.90 11.65 -17.39
CA LEU A 56 -19.27 12.21 -16.20
C LEU A 56 -17.91 12.82 -16.58
N ASN A 57 -17.69 14.08 -16.23
CA ASN A 57 -16.41 14.74 -16.44
C ASN A 57 -15.44 14.44 -15.28
N VAL A 58 -14.64 13.39 -15.42
CA VAL A 58 -13.66 12.97 -14.41
C VAL A 58 -12.34 13.72 -14.60
N LYS A 59 -11.84 14.34 -13.52
CA LYS A 59 -10.56 15.07 -13.50
C LYS A 59 -9.73 14.71 -12.28
N GLN A 60 -8.53 14.20 -12.52
CA GLN A 60 -7.53 13.99 -11.49
C GLN A 60 -6.81 15.31 -11.16
N MET A 61 -6.71 15.64 -9.87
CA MET A 61 -5.96 16.79 -9.37
C MET A 61 -4.57 16.38 -8.87
N GLN A 62 -3.78 17.33 -8.36
CA GLN A 62 -2.44 17.07 -7.80
C GLN A 62 -2.47 16.49 -6.38
N SER A 63 -3.57 16.68 -5.66
CA SER A 63 -3.83 16.19 -4.31
C SER A 63 -5.33 16.28 -4.00
N GLU A 64 -5.78 15.67 -2.91
CA GLU A 64 -7.16 15.81 -2.42
C GLU A 64 -7.51 17.25 -2.04
N ALA A 65 -6.56 18.06 -1.57
CA ALA A 65 -6.79 19.50 -1.35
C ALA A 65 -7.17 20.21 -2.66
N GLY A 66 -6.45 19.88 -3.75
CA GLY A 66 -6.77 20.37 -5.10
C GLY A 66 -8.11 19.85 -5.60
N ALA A 67 -8.43 18.57 -5.35
CA ALA A 67 -9.72 17.98 -5.67
C ALA A 67 -10.87 18.69 -4.94
N ALA A 68 -10.75 18.94 -3.64
CA ALA A 68 -11.78 19.63 -2.87
C ALA A 68 -12.01 21.08 -3.35
N GLY A 69 -10.95 21.80 -3.71
CA GLY A 69 -11.06 23.13 -4.32
C GLY A 69 -11.74 23.09 -5.68
N ALA A 70 -11.43 22.09 -6.51
CA ALA A 70 -12.10 21.89 -7.80
C ALA A 70 -13.58 21.49 -7.64
N VAL A 71 -13.91 20.66 -6.65
CA VAL A 71 -15.31 20.35 -6.30
C VAL A 71 -16.05 21.63 -5.93
N HIS A 72 -15.49 22.44 -5.03
CA HIS A 72 -16.07 23.71 -4.61
C HIS A 72 -16.30 24.65 -5.82
N GLY A 73 -15.30 24.83 -6.68
CA GLY A 73 -15.42 25.67 -7.87
C GLY A 73 -16.48 25.18 -8.87
N ALA A 74 -16.54 23.88 -9.13
CA ALA A 74 -17.54 23.29 -10.04
C ALA A 74 -18.97 23.45 -9.49
N LEU A 75 -19.17 23.26 -8.18
CA LEU A 75 -20.45 23.50 -7.52
C LEU A 75 -20.86 24.96 -7.54
N ALA A 76 -19.93 25.88 -7.29
CA ALA A 76 -20.19 27.32 -7.35
C ALA A 76 -20.56 27.79 -8.77
N ALA A 77 -20.02 27.12 -9.81
CA ALA A 77 -20.39 27.28 -11.21
C ALA A 77 -21.67 26.53 -11.61
N GLY A 78 -22.34 25.89 -10.65
CA GLY A 78 -23.64 25.26 -10.84
C GLY A 78 -23.58 23.85 -11.41
N ALA A 79 -22.46 23.12 -11.37
CA ALA A 79 -22.39 21.71 -11.80
C ALA A 79 -22.47 20.76 -10.61
N PHE A 80 -23.32 19.71 -10.68
CA PHE A 80 -23.37 18.71 -9.61
C PHE A 80 -22.06 17.94 -9.59
N THR A 81 -21.38 17.97 -8.45
CA THR A 81 -20.01 17.49 -8.37
C THR A 81 -19.83 16.55 -7.18
N THR A 82 -19.15 15.42 -7.42
CA THR A 82 -18.79 14.42 -6.42
C THR A 82 -17.28 14.22 -6.33
N THR A 83 -16.83 13.54 -5.30
CA THR A 83 -15.44 13.07 -5.15
C THR A 83 -15.40 11.77 -4.36
N PHE A 84 -14.25 11.10 -4.44
CA PHE A 84 -13.97 9.83 -3.76
C PHE A 84 -12.67 9.99 -2.97
N THR A 85 -12.70 9.75 -1.66
CA THR A 85 -11.53 9.94 -0.78
C THR A 85 -11.60 9.04 0.46
N ALA A 86 -10.56 9.08 1.29
CA ALA A 86 -10.43 8.36 2.56
C ALA A 86 -9.28 8.96 3.38
N SER A 87 -9.22 8.71 4.69
CA SER A 87 -8.04 8.92 5.54
C SER A 87 -7.37 10.29 5.37
N GLN A 88 -6.07 10.33 5.13
CA GLN A 88 -5.27 11.54 4.90
C GLN A 88 -5.87 12.43 3.80
N GLY A 89 -6.40 11.80 2.74
CA GLY A 89 -7.05 12.52 1.65
C GLY A 89 -8.25 13.31 2.12
N LEU A 90 -9.08 12.75 3.00
CA LEU A 90 -10.22 13.44 3.59
C LEU A 90 -9.77 14.60 4.48
N LEU A 91 -8.69 14.45 5.25
CA LEU A 91 -8.11 15.54 6.06
C LEU A 91 -7.72 16.75 5.20
N LEU A 92 -7.12 16.51 4.04
CA LEU A 92 -6.75 17.56 3.09
C LEU A 92 -7.96 18.29 2.47
N MET A 93 -9.16 17.69 2.54
CA MET A 93 -10.39 18.31 2.04
C MET A 93 -11.09 19.21 3.07
N ILE A 94 -10.75 19.10 4.37
CA ILE A 94 -11.43 19.81 5.47
C ILE A 94 -11.62 21.31 5.20
N PRO A 95 -10.59 22.07 4.78
CA PRO A 95 -10.76 23.51 4.57
C PRO A 95 -11.86 23.86 3.56
N ASN A 96 -11.95 23.09 2.47
CA ASN A 96 -12.99 23.29 1.46
C ASN A 96 -14.34 22.72 1.88
N MET A 97 -14.39 21.69 2.74
CA MET A 97 -15.66 21.20 3.28
C MET A 97 -16.41 22.31 4.03
N TYR A 98 -15.72 23.10 4.87
CA TYR A 98 -16.34 24.27 5.52
C TYR A 98 -16.89 25.31 4.53
N LYS A 99 -16.20 25.51 3.40
CA LYS A 99 -16.66 26.42 2.34
C LYS A 99 -17.88 25.88 1.60
N ILE A 100 -17.87 24.60 1.24
CA ILE A 100 -18.96 23.94 0.51
C ILE A 100 -20.24 23.92 1.35
N SER A 101 -20.14 23.60 2.65
CA SER A 101 -21.28 23.59 3.58
C SER A 101 -21.75 25.01 3.91
N GLY A 102 -20.83 25.93 4.21
CA GLY A 102 -21.14 27.32 4.53
C GLY A 102 -21.82 28.08 3.39
N GLU A 103 -21.62 27.65 2.14
CA GLU A 103 -22.27 28.21 0.97
C GLU A 103 -23.51 27.41 0.49
N LEU A 104 -23.90 26.37 1.25
CA LEU A 104 -25.07 25.52 0.99
C LEU A 104 -25.10 25.00 -0.45
N LEU A 105 -24.01 24.32 -0.81
CA LEU A 105 -23.78 23.72 -2.11
C LEU A 105 -24.11 22.21 -2.08
N PRO A 106 -24.97 21.72 -2.99
CA PRO A 106 -25.37 20.32 -3.02
C PRO A 106 -24.24 19.44 -3.57
N ALA A 107 -23.50 18.80 -2.68
CA ALA A 107 -22.40 17.88 -2.99
C ALA A 107 -22.60 16.52 -2.31
N VAL A 108 -21.94 15.49 -2.83
CA VAL A 108 -21.78 14.21 -2.11
C VAL A 108 -20.33 13.75 -2.21
N PHE A 109 -19.68 13.59 -1.06
CA PHE A 109 -18.38 12.97 -0.92
C PHE A 109 -18.59 11.51 -0.56
N HIS A 110 -18.02 10.60 -1.34
CA HIS A 110 -18.07 9.17 -1.06
C HIS A 110 -16.76 8.71 -0.43
N VAL A 111 -16.85 8.25 0.82
CA VAL A 111 -15.68 7.94 1.65
C VAL A 111 -15.66 6.47 2.04
N SER A 112 -14.61 5.77 1.65
CA SER A 112 -14.33 4.44 2.20
C SER A 112 -13.50 4.60 3.47
N ALA A 113 -14.20 4.78 4.60
CA ALA A 113 -13.65 5.23 5.88
C ALA A 113 -12.42 4.42 6.30
N ARG A 114 -11.33 5.11 6.61
CA ARG A 114 -10.00 4.53 6.81
C ARG A 114 -9.26 5.23 7.96
N ALA A 115 -8.47 4.44 8.67
CA ALA A 115 -7.55 4.88 9.73
C ALA A 115 -6.68 6.08 9.33
N ILE A 116 -6.42 6.97 10.29
CA ILE A 116 -5.45 8.06 10.17
C ILE A 116 -4.06 7.57 10.60
N ALA A 117 -3.02 7.96 9.87
CA ALA A 117 -1.64 7.74 10.24
C ALA A 117 -1.30 8.49 11.54
N ALA A 118 -0.99 7.75 12.60
CA ALA A 118 -0.62 8.27 13.91
C ALA A 118 0.77 7.74 14.33
N HIS A 119 0.82 6.67 15.14
CA HIS A 119 2.08 5.95 15.41
C HIS A 119 2.58 5.16 14.18
N ALA A 120 1.65 4.79 13.29
CA ALA A 120 1.94 4.09 12.05
C ALA A 120 0.86 4.42 11.00
N LEU A 121 1.20 4.23 9.73
CA LEU A 121 0.25 4.24 8.61
C LEU A 121 -0.62 2.97 8.65
N SER A 122 -1.93 3.12 8.44
CA SER A 122 -2.81 2.01 8.11
C SER A 122 -3.63 2.33 6.87
N ILE A 123 -3.71 1.37 5.94
CA ILE A 123 -4.61 1.48 4.77
C ILE A 123 -6.04 1.02 5.08
N PHE A 124 -6.23 0.44 6.26
CA PHE A 124 -7.42 -0.32 6.62
C PHE A 124 -8.51 0.52 7.30
N GLY A 125 -9.71 -0.05 7.36
CA GLY A 125 -10.94 0.66 7.65
C GLY A 125 -11.22 0.87 9.14
N ASP A 126 -11.46 2.13 9.49
CA ASP A 126 -12.12 2.59 10.71
C ASP A 126 -12.71 3.99 10.44
N HIS A 127 -13.33 4.64 11.44
CA HIS A 127 -14.02 5.92 11.27
C HIS A 127 -13.18 7.13 11.69
N ALA A 128 -11.88 6.99 11.95
CA ALA A 128 -11.05 8.10 12.43
C ALA A 128 -11.08 9.31 11.49
N ASP A 129 -11.08 9.07 10.18
CA ASP A 129 -11.15 10.10 9.15
C ASP A 129 -12.52 10.82 9.11
N VAL A 130 -13.62 10.06 9.12
CA VAL A 130 -14.98 10.62 9.14
C VAL A 130 -15.24 11.40 10.43
N MET A 131 -14.73 10.91 11.57
CA MET A 131 -14.87 11.60 12.85
C MET A 131 -14.06 12.90 12.90
N ALA A 132 -12.94 13.00 12.18
CA ALA A 132 -12.14 14.21 12.07
C ALA A 132 -12.84 15.35 11.29
N VAL A 133 -13.93 15.07 10.58
CA VAL A 133 -14.67 16.06 9.76
C VAL A 133 -16.10 16.32 10.22
N ARG A 134 -16.52 15.75 11.36
CA ARG A 134 -17.91 15.85 11.88
C ARG A 134 -18.40 17.28 12.15
N GLN A 135 -17.47 18.21 12.32
CA GLN A 135 -17.70 19.62 12.62
C GLN A 135 -17.79 20.52 11.36
N THR A 136 -17.49 19.99 10.17
CA THR A 136 -17.40 20.78 8.93
C THR A 136 -18.75 21.29 8.42
N GLY A 137 -19.86 20.85 9.00
CA GLY A 137 -21.22 21.14 8.54
C GLY A 137 -21.70 20.23 7.40
N PHE A 138 -20.97 19.18 7.05
CA PHE A 138 -21.51 18.14 6.17
C PHE A 138 -22.52 17.27 6.93
N ALA A 139 -23.58 16.83 6.24
CA ALA A 139 -24.39 15.73 6.71
C ALA A 139 -23.59 14.42 6.57
N LEU A 140 -23.60 13.56 7.58
CA LEU A 140 -22.85 12.31 7.60
C LEU A 140 -23.83 11.13 7.56
N LEU A 141 -23.82 10.37 6.47
CA LEU A 141 -24.70 9.22 6.27
C LEU A 141 -23.87 7.93 6.09
N CYS A 142 -24.15 6.93 6.93
CA CYS A 142 -23.38 5.69 7.02
C CYS A 142 -24.12 4.49 6.40
N SER A 143 -23.38 3.68 5.65
CA SER A 143 -23.80 2.37 5.14
C SER A 143 -23.01 1.23 5.78
N GLY A 144 -23.72 0.20 6.26
CA GLY A 144 -23.14 -0.99 6.90
C GLY A 144 -22.89 -2.17 5.95
N SER A 145 -23.53 -2.22 4.79
CA SER A 145 -23.38 -3.33 3.82
C SER A 145 -23.25 -2.83 2.38
N VAL A 146 -22.85 -3.70 1.45
CA VAL A 146 -22.73 -3.37 0.03
C VAL A 146 -24.10 -2.95 -0.57
N GLN A 147 -25.19 -3.58 -0.12
CA GLN A 147 -26.55 -3.19 -0.53
C GLN A 147 -26.92 -1.81 0.02
N GLU A 148 -26.60 -1.52 1.30
CA GLU A 148 -26.84 -0.20 1.89
C GLU A 148 -26.05 0.88 1.15
N VAL A 149 -24.82 0.58 0.71
CA VAL A 149 -24.01 1.52 -0.08
C VAL A 149 -24.73 1.94 -1.37
N MET A 150 -25.41 1.03 -2.07
CA MET A 150 -26.23 1.37 -3.23
C MET A 150 -27.39 2.30 -2.85
N ASP A 151 -28.12 1.96 -1.80
CA ASP A 151 -29.37 2.64 -1.47
C ASP A 151 -29.11 4.02 -0.83
N LEU A 152 -28.20 4.09 0.14
CA LEU A 152 -27.92 5.31 0.90
C LEU A 152 -27.00 6.28 0.15
N ALA A 153 -26.24 5.81 -0.84
CA ALA A 153 -25.65 6.73 -1.82
C ALA A 153 -26.74 7.52 -2.55
N LEU A 154 -27.82 6.85 -2.98
CA LEU A 154 -28.92 7.50 -3.70
C LEU A 154 -29.67 8.46 -2.79
N VAL A 155 -29.95 8.05 -1.55
CA VAL A 155 -30.54 8.95 -0.53
C VAL A 155 -29.67 10.18 -0.32
N SER A 156 -28.34 10.05 -0.24
CA SER A 156 -27.43 11.17 -0.04
C SER A 156 -27.49 12.18 -1.18
N HIS A 157 -27.44 11.72 -2.44
CA HIS A 157 -27.53 12.59 -3.62
C HIS A 157 -28.86 13.32 -3.70
N LEU A 158 -29.96 12.59 -3.55
CA LEU A 158 -31.31 13.17 -3.60
C LEU A 158 -31.53 14.20 -2.48
N SER A 159 -31.10 13.87 -1.27
CA SER A 159 -31.25 14.75 -0.10
C SER A 159 -30.38 16.00 -0.22
N SER A 160 -29.15 15.86 -0.72
CA SER A 160 -28.24 16.99 -0.97
C SER A 160 -28.82 17.95 -2.00
N ILE A 161 -29.34 17.43 -3.12
CA ILE A 161 -29.99 18.24 -4.17
C ILE A 161 -31.17 19.04 -3.61
N LYS A 162 -32.07 18.38 -2.87
CA LYS A 162 -33.28 19.02 -2.33
C LYS A 162 -32.98 19.99 -1.18
N GLY A 163 -32.18 19.56 -0.22
CA GLY A 163 -31.94 20.29 1.04
C GLY A 163 -30.72 21.21 1.04
N ARG A 164 -29.93 21.24 -0.04
CA ARG A 164 -28.72 22.07 -0.23
C ARG A 164 -27.55 21.83 0.71
N VAL A 165 -27.72 21.01 1.75
CA VAL A 165 -26.64 20.62 2.66
C VAL A 165 -25.79 19.54 1.98
N PRO A 166 -24.45 19.69 1.91
CA PRO A 166 -23.60 18.66 1.33
C PRO A 166 -23.52 17.42 2.21
N PHE A 167 -23.39 16.25 1.59
CA PHE A 167 -23.32 14.97 2.27
C PHE A 167 -21.92 14.35 2.16
N LEU A 168 -21.50 13.69 3.23
CA LEU A 168 -20.46 12.68 3.21
C LEU A 168 -21.16 11.34 3.43
N HIS A 169 -21.23 10.56 2.37
CA HIS A 169 -21.70 9.18 2.41
C HIS A 169 -20.51 8.25 2.63
N PHE A 170 -20.48 7.54 3.74
CA PHE A 170 -19.36 6.66 4.08
C PHE A 170 -19.76 5.23 4.39
N PHE A 171 -18.78 4.37 4.21
CA PHE A 171 -18.83 2.93 4.47
C PHE A 171 -17.43 2.41 4.76
N ASP A 172 -17.33 1.29 5.45
CA ASP A 172 -16.07 0.86 6.04
C ASP A 172 -15.03 0.44 4.97
N GLY A 173 -13.85 1.05 5.05
CA GLY A 173 -12.71 0.76 4.19
C GLY A 173 -12.31 -0.71 4.28
N PHE A 174 -12.02 -1.32 3.12
CA PHE A 174 -11.93 -2.77 2.89
C PHE A 174 -13.19 -3.57 3.26
N ARG A 175 -13.62 -3.56 4.53
CA ARG A 175 -14.67 -4.42 5.08
C ARG A 175 -16.01 -4.34 4.34
N THR A 176 -16.35 -3.16 3.82
CA THR A 176 -17.50 -2.97 2.93
C THR A 176 -17.08 -2.55 1.53
N SER A 177 -16.09 -1.65 1.41
CA SER A 177 -15.65 -1.13 0.10
C SER A 177 -15.12 -2.20 -0.87
N HIS A 178 -14.50 -3.27 -0.35
CA HIS A 178 -13.88 -4.36 -1.12
C HIS A 178 -14.56 -5.72 -0.91
N GLU A 179 -15.54 -5.79 -0.01
CA GLU A 179 -16.38 -6.98 0.09
C GLU A 179 -17.26 -7.04 -1.14
N ILE A 180 -17.22 -8.18 -1.84
CA ILE A 180 -18.08 -8.47 -2.98
C ILE A 180 -19.35 -9.11 -2.44
N GLN A 181 -20.51 -8.55 -2.76
CA GLN A 181 -21.81 -9.17 -2.49
C GLN A 181 -22.69 -9.20 -3.73
N LYS A 182 -23.60 -10.17 -3.78
CA LYS A 182 -24.74 -10.15 -4.70
C LYS A 182 -25.81 -9.21 -4.16
N ILE A 183 -26.03 -8.09 -4.87
CA ILE A 183 -26.98 -7.04 -4.48
C ILE A 183 -28.02 -6.78 -5.57
N GLU A 184 -29.09 -6.07 -5.23
CA GLU A 184 -30.04 -5.50 -6.16
C GLU A 184 -29.55 -4.12 -6.62
N LEU A 185 -29.43 -3.93 -7.94
CA LEU A 185 -29.07 -2.64 -8.53
C LEU A 185 -30.32 -1.77 -8.73
N ILE A 186 -30.14 -0.46 -8.53
CA ILE A 186 -31.09 0.56 -8.96
C ILE A 186 -30.63 1.06 -10.34
N ASP A 187 -31.50 1.08 -11.35
CA ASP A 187 -31.16 1.63 -12.66
C ASP A 187 -31.26 3.17 -12.69
N TYR A 188 -30.59 3.80 -13.63
CA TYR A 188 -30.50 5.28 -13.69
C TYR A 188 -31.84 5.93 -14.03
N GLU A 189 -32.72 5.25 -14.76
CA GLU A 189 -34.04 5.76 -15.10
C GLU A 189 -34.90 5.85 -13.83
N SER A 190 -34.88 4.79 -13.01
CA SER A 190 -35.51 4.77 -11.69
C SER A 190 -34.95 5.87 -10.77
N MET A 191 -33.62 6.09 -10.75
CA MET A 191 -33.02 7.20 -9.99
C MET A 191 -33.54 8.57 -10.46
N ALA A 192 -33.60 8.78 -11.78
CA ALA A 192 -34.05 10.03 -12.38
C ALA A 192 -35.51 10.37 -12.02
N THR A 193 -36.37 9.37 -11.77
CA THR A 193 -37.76 9.59 -11.34
C THR A 193 -37.89 10.18 -9.93
N LEU A 194 -36.86 10.04 -9.09
CA LEU A 194 -36.86 10.54 -7.71
C LEU A 194 -36.28 11.95 -7.57
N VAL A 195 -35.66 12.49 -8.63
CA VAL A 195 -34.99 13.79 -8.58
C VAL A 195 -35.99 14.93 -8.51
N ASP A 196 -35.74 15.87 -7.59
CA ASP A 196 -36.45 17.14 -7.52
C ASP A 196 -35.86 18.12 -8.56
N TYR A 197 -36.45 18.15 -9.76
CA TYR A 197 -35.97 19.01 -10.86
C TYR A 197 -36.17 20.51 -10.61
N ASP A 198 -37.07 20.89 -9.70
CA ASP A 198 -37.20 22.29 -9.29
C ASP A 198 -35.99 22.70 -8.43
N ALA A 199 -35.54 21.83 -7.53
CA ALA A 199 -34.31 22.02 -6.77
C ALA A 199 -33.07 22.06 -7.69
N VAL A 200 -33.03 21.23 -8.74
CA VAL A 200 -32.00 21.30 -9.80
C VAL A 200 -32.01 22.66 -10.47
N SER A 201 -33.17 23.15 -10.91
CA SER A 201 -33.32 24.47 -11.54
C SER A 201 -32.87 25.60 -10.60
N ALA A 202 -33.26 25.52 -9.32
CA ALA A 202 -32.87 26.49 -8.30
C ALA A 202 -31.35 26.50 -8.03
N PHE A 203 -30.69 25.35 -8.06
CA PHE A 203 -29.24 25.27 -7.96
C PHE A 203 -28.54 25.96 -9.15
N ARG A 204 -28.99 25.68 -10.38
CA ARG A 204 -28.42 26.33 -11.59
C ARG A 204 -28.61 27.84 -11.57
N LYS A 205 -29.76 28.36 -11.13
CA LYS A 205 -30.03 29.80 -11.00
C LYS A 205 -29.12 30.51 -9.98
N ARG A 206 -28.62 29.79 -8.96
CA ARG A 206 -27.69 30.31 -7.95
C ARG A 206 -26.21 30.23 -8.37
N ALA A 207 -25.92 29.69 -9.55
CA ALA A 207 -24.56 29.56 -10.04
C ALA A 207 -23.91 30.93 -10.29
N MET A 208 -22.59 30.99 -10.14
CA MET A 208 -21.81 32.15 -10.58
C MET A 208 -21.90 32.26 -12.10
N ASN A 209 -22.46 33.37 -12.59
CA ASN A 209 -22.60 33.64 -14.01
C ASN A 209 -22.49 35.17 -14.25
N PRO A 210 -21.68 35.64 -15.22
CA PRO A 210 -21.57 37.06 -15.54
C PRO A 210 -22.89 37.72 -16.01
N GLU A 211 -23.87 36.94 -16.48
CA GLU A 211 -25.19 37.46 -16.89
C GLU A 211 -26.11 37.76 -15.69
N HIS A 212 -25.81 37.22 -14.52
CA HIS A 212 -26.50 37.52 -13.25
C HIS A 212 -25.50 37.43 -12.08
N PRO A 213 -24.53 38.37 -12.02
CA PRO A 213 -23.36 38.22 -11.17
C PRO A 213 -23.72 38.33 -9.69
N THR A 214 -23.03 37.54 -8.87
CA THR A 214 -23.10 37.57 -7.41
C THR A 214 -21.69 37.51 -6.82
N VAL A 215 -21.55 37.97 -5.56
CA VAL A 215 -20.30 37.87 -4.80
C VAL A 215 -20.48 36.86 -3.68
N ARG A 216 -19.50 35.97 -3.50
CA ARG A 216 -19.48 34.92 -2.46
C ARG A 216 -18.08 34.82 -1.86
N GLY A 217 -18.00 34.33 -0.63
CA GLY A 217 -16.71 34.23 0.09
C GLY A 217 -16.13 35.59 0.51
N THR A 218 -16.99 36.55 0.87
CA THR A 218 -16.58 37.86 1.40
C THR A 218 -15.78 37.73 2.71
N ALA A 219 -14.90 38.69 2.99
CA ALA A 219 -14.40 38.91 4.34
C ALA A 219 -15.47 39.64 5.16
N GLN A 220 -15.75 39.16 6.38
CA GLN A 220 -16.76 39.74 7.26
C GLN A 220 -16.13 40.10 8.61
N ASN A 221 -16.52 41.26 9.14
CA ASN A 221 -16.11 41.73 10.45
C ASN A 221 -16.96 41.06 11.56
N PRO A 222 -16.60 41.25 12.84
CA PRO A 222 -17.36 40.69 13.97
C PRO A 222 -18.81 41.17 14.08
N ASP A 223 -19.15 42.29 13.45
CA ASP A 223 -20.49 42.91 13.46
C ASP A 223 -21.56 42.07 12.75
N ILE A 224 -21.18 41.26 11.76
CA ILE A 224 -22.12 40.44 10.96
C ILE A 224 -21.75 38.97 10.80
N TYR A 225 -20.50 38.57 11.11
CA TYR A 225 -20.05 37.19 10.89
C TYR A 225 -20.91 36.17 11.64
N PHE A 226 -21.22 36.43 12.91
CA PHE A 226 -22.00 35.49 13.72
C PHE A 226 -23.42 35.32 13.15
N GLN A 227 -24.09 36.43 12.83
CA GLN A 227 -25.42 36.42 12.22
C GLN A 227 -25.41 35.70 10.86
N GLY A 228 -24.39 35.95 10.04
CA GLY A 228 -24.21 35.25 8.75
C GLY A 228 -23.99 33.74 8.91
N ARG A 229 -23.31 33.32 9.97
CA ARG A 229 -23.04 31.90 10.26
C ARG A 229 -24.28 31.13 10.73
N GLU A 230 -25.15 31.77 11.52
CA GLU A 230 -26.40 31.20 12.04
C GLU A 230 -27.55 31.24 11.02
N ALA A 231 -27.45 32.06 9.98
CA ALA A 231 -28.47 32.16 8.92
C ALA A 231 -28.74 30.84 8.18
N ALA A 232 -27.82 29.87 8.26
CA ALA A 232 -27.97 28.55 7.67
C ALA A 232 -28.80 27.56 8.52
N ASN A 233 -29.15 27.90 9.77
CA ASN A 233 -29.76 26.95 10.73
C ASN A 233 -31.03 26.28 10.19
N SER A 234 -31.89 27.02 9.47
CA SER A 234 -33.12 26.46 8.90
C SER A 234 -32.87 25.28 7.97
N TYR A 235 -31.77 25.29 7.21
CA TYR A 235 -31.40 24.20 6.31
C TYR A 235 -30.99 22.94 7.08
N TYR A 236 -30.28 23.10 8.19
CA TYR A 236 -29.84 21.99 9.04
C TYR A 236 -30.97 21.41 9.90
N LEU A 237 -31.97 22.23 10.25
CA LEU A 237 -33.18 21.77 10.94
C LEU A 237 -34.11 20.98 9.98
N GLU A 238 -34.16 21.34 8.70
CA GLU A 238 -35.01 20.70 7.70
C GLU A 238 -34.39 19.44 7.07
N ILE A 239 -33.05 19.36 6.99
CA ILE A 239 -32.38 18.26 6.28
C ILE A 239 -32.74 16.85 6.80
N PRO A 240 -32.97 16.58 8.10
CA PRO A 240 -33.34 15.24 8.54
C PRO A 240 -34.71 14.78 8.01
N GLU A 241 -35.68 15.69 7.85
CA GLU A 241 -36.97 15.37 7.25
C GLU A 241 -36.84 15.08 5.75
N THR A 242 -35.95 15.80 5.07
CA THR A 242 -35.59 15.52 3.67
C THR A 242 -34.97 14.12 3.53
N VAL A 243 -34.08 13.73 4.45
CA VAL A 243 -33.49 12.38 4.47
C VAL A 243 -34.55 11.32 4.72
N LYS A 244 -35.43 11.49 5.71
CA LYS A 244 -36.57 10.56 5.96
C LYS A 244 -37.45 10.41 4.72
N TYR A 245 -37.76 11.52 4.05
CA TYR A 245 -38.54 11.51 2.81
C TYR A 245 -37.87 10.66 1.73
N TYR A 246 -36.57 10.83 1.49
CA TYR A 246 -35.87 10.06 0.46
C TYR A 246 -35.58 8.61 0.85
N MET A 247 -35.32 8.31 2.12
CA MET A 247 -35.27 6.94 2.62
C MET A 247 -36.59 6.21 2.35
N LYS A 248 -37.73 6.88 2.60
CA LYS A 248 -39.06 6.34 2.26
C LYS A 248 -39.23 6.13 0.75
N LYS A 249 -38.86 7.11 -0.08
CA LYS A 249 -38.99 7.02 -1.55
C LYS A 249 -38.14 5.90 -2.15
N VAL A 250 -36.90 5.75 -1.69
CA VAL A 250 -36.03 4.65 -2.08
C VAL A 250 -36.59 3.32 -1.57
N GLY A 251 -37.17 3.29 -0.37
CA GLY A 251 -37.87 2.11 0.16
C GLY A 251 -39.11 1.72 -0.63
N GLU A 252 -39.92 2.67 -1.08
CA GLU A 252 -41.06 2.44 -1.99
C GLU A 252 -40.62 1.84 -3.33
N LEU A 253 -39.47 2.29 -3.86
CA LEU A 253 -38.91 1.79 -5.12
C LEU A 253 -38.33 0.37 -4.99
N THR A 254 -37.68 0.09 -3.87
CA THR A 254 -36.81 -1.09 -3.74
C THR A 254 -37.36 -2.20 -2.82
N GLY A 255 -38.31 -1.84 -1.97
CA GLY A 255 -38.80 -2.65 -0.85
C GLY A 255 -37.91 -2.63 0.39
N ARG A 256 -36.81 -1.87 0.40
CA ARG A 256 -35.85 -1.79 1.53
C ARG A 256 -36.01 -0.47 2.27
N ASN A 257 -36.59 -0.53 3.47
CA ASN A 257 -36.91 0.66 4.26
C ASN A 257 -35.76 1.00 5.21
N TYR A 258 -35.47 2.30 5.30
CA TYR A 258 -34.45 2.85 6.18
C TYR A 258 -35.04 3.97 7.04
N ARG A 259 -34.46 4.17 8.23
CA ARG A 259 -34.70 5.31 9.11
C ARG A 259 -33.39 6.01 9.43
N LEU A 260 -33.47 7.16 10.09
CA LEU A 260 -32.28 7.86 10.59
C LEU A 260 -31.49 6.98 11.59
N PHE A 261 -32.26 6.26 12.42
CA PHE A 261 -31.81 5.24 13.35
C PHE A 261 -32.77 4.05 13.21
N ASP A 262 -32.24 2.88 12.86
CA ASP A 262 -33.04 1.66 12.73
C ASP A 262 -32.80 0.73 13.92
N TYR A 263 -33.87 0.15 14.46
CA TYR A 263 -33.80 -0.84 15.53
C TYR A 263 -34.06 -2.25 15.00
N THR A 264 -33.32 -3.23 15.53
CA THR A 264 -33.53 -4.67 15.31
C THR A 264 -33.25 -5.43 16.61
N GLY A 265 -34.00 -6.50 16.88
CA GLY A 265 -33.91 -7.28 18.11
C GLY A 265 -35.24 -7.44 18.85
N ASP A 266 -35.18 -7.74 20.14
CA ASP A 266 -36.37 -8.00 20.96
C ASP A 266 -37.16 -6.70 21.16
N PRO A 267 -38.49 -6.65 20.94
CA PRO A 267 -39.28 -5.46 21.24
C PRO A 267 -39.20 -5.00 22.70
N GLU A 268 -38.90 -5.93 23.62
CA GLU A 268 -38.73 -5.72 25.06
C GLU A 268 -37.27 -5.93 25.49
N ALA A 269 -36.31 -5.59 24.62
CA ALA A 269 -34.88 -5.69 24.94
C ALA A 269 -34.53 -4.87 26.19
N ASP A 270 -33.77 -5.47 27.11
CA ASP A 270 -33.19 -4.77 28.26
C ASP A 270 -31.78 -4.25 27.95
N ARG A 271 -31.08 -4.91 27.02
CA ARG A 271 -29.69 -4.63 26.66
C ARG A 271 -29.59 -4.28 25.17
N VAL A 272 -29.14 -3.06 24.88
CA VAL A 272 -29.08 -2.54 23.51
C VAL A 272 -27.69 -2.06 23.14
N VAL A 273 -27.20 -2.45 21.97
CA VAL A 273 -25.98 -1.88 21.37
C VAL A 273 -26.36 -0.73 20.43
N VAL A 274 -25.62 0.37 20.46
CA VAL A 274 -25.68 1.44 19.46
C VAL A 274 -24.37 1.41 18.66
N ALA A 275 -24.47 1.23 17.34
CA ALA A 275 -23.30 1.12 16.49
C ALA A 275 -23.55 1.72 15.10
N MET A 276 -22.47 1.86 14.33
CA MET A 276 -22.47 2.42 12.98
C MET A 276 -21.53 1.64 12.07
N GLY A 277 -21.83 1.62 10.76
CA GLY A 277 -21.00 0.92 9.77
C GLY A 277 -21.19 -0.59 9.78
N SER A 278 -20.19 -1.33 9.31
CA SER A 278 -20.31 -2.76 8.99
C SER A 278 -20.47 -3.66 10.21
N SER A 279 -20.15 -3.16 11.41
CA SER A 279 -20.39 -3.88 12.66
C SER A 279 -21.87 -4.20 12.85
N CYS A 280 -22.77 -3.32 12.38
CA CYS A 280 -24.21 -3.49 12.51
C CYS A 280 -24.71 -4.81 11.91
N GLU A 281 -24.10 -5.27 10.81
CA GLU A 281 -24.46 -6.54 10.18
C GLU A 281 -24.04 -7.74 11.04
N THR A 282 -22.82 -7.75 11.57
CA THR A 282 -22.37 -8.81 12.49
C THR A 282 -23.14 -8.77 13.82
N ILE A 283 -23.42 -7.58 14.37
CA ILE A 283 -24.19 -7.46 15.62
C ILE A 283 -25.62 -7.96 15.42
N GLU A 284 -26.27 -7.63 14.29
CA GLU A 284 -27.60 -8.14 13.99
C GLU A 284 -27.60 -9.67 13.85
N GLU A 285 -26.58 -10.26 13.21
CA GLU A 285 -26.42 -11.72 13.14
C GLU A 285 -26.35 -12.36 14.54
N VAL A 286 -25.64 -11.73 15.48
CA VAL A 286 -25.55 -12.18 16.87
C VAL A 286 -26.86 -11.95 17.64
N VAL A 287 -27.50 -10.79 17.49
CA VAL A 287 -28.80 -10.47 18.10
C VAL A 287 -29.82 -11.52 17.69
N ASN A 288 -29.93 -11.84 16.40
CA ASN A 288 -30.84 -12.88 15.91
C ASN A 288 -30.61 -14.21 16.65
N ARG A 289 -29.36 -14.65 16.81
CA ARG A 289 -29.03 -15.89 17.52
C ARG A 289 -29.35 -15.82 19.02
N LEU A 290 -29.04 -14.72 19.68
CA LEU A 290 -29.28 -14.56 21.12
C LEU A 290 -30.77 -14.48 21.45
N ASN A 291 -31.55 -13.80 20.61
CA ASN A 291 -33.00 -13.75 20.68
C ASN A 291 -33.65 -15.13 20.45
N GLU A 292 -33.17 -15.92 19.48
CA GLU A 292 -33.60 -17.32 19.30
C GLU A 292 -33.36 -18.16 20.57
N ASN A 293 -32.32 -17.83 21.34
CA ASN A 293 -31.99 -18.46 22.62
C ASN A 293 -32.71 -17.83 23.84
N GLY A 294 -33.63 -16.87 23.61
CA GLY A 294 -34.45 -16.25 24.65
C GLY A 294 -33.81 -15.05 25.37
N GLU A 295 -32.68 -14.54 24.89
CA GLU A 295 -32.12 -13.28 25.42
C GLU A 295 -32.85 -12.06 24.85
N ARG A 296 -33.15 -11.09 25.73
CA ARG A 296 -33.80 -9.82 25.36
C ARG A 296 -32.76 -8.76 24.96
N VAL A 297 -32.15 -8.93 23.80
CA VAL A 297 -31.12 -8.01 23.29
C VAL A 297 -31.57 -7.29 22.02
N GLY A 298 -30.93 -6.16 21.73
CA GLY A 298 -31.21 -5.37 20.53
C GLY A 298 -30.05 -4.52 20.05
N LEU A 299 -30.23 -3.94 18.86
CA LEU A 299 -29.27 -3.09 18.17
C LEU A 299 -29.98 -1.87 17.58
N VAL A 300 -29.42 -0.68 17.82
CA VAL A 300 -29.70 0.53 17.06
C VAL A 300 -28.58 0.77 16.06
N LYS A 301 -28.94 0.74 14.77
CA LYS A 301 -28.07 1.05 13.63
C LYS A 301 -28.17 2.55 13.32
N VAL A 302 -27.09 3.29 13.52
CA VAL A 302 -27.02 4.72 13.20
C VAL A 302 -26.80 4.89 11.69
N ARG A 303 -27.76 5.52 10.99
CA ARG A 303 -27.65 5.81 9.55
C ARG A 303 -27.25 7.26 9.33
N LEU A 304 -28.06 8.20 9.81
CA LEU A 304 -27.75 9.62 9.77
C LEU A 304 -27.06 10.01 11.08
N TYR A 305 -25.73 10.12 11.04
CA TYR A 305 -24.94 10.53 12.20
C TYR A 305 -24.91 12.05 12.37
N ARG A 306 -24.90 12.80 11.27
CA ARG A 306 -25.03 14.27 11.28
C ARG A 306 -26.05 14.75 10.24
N PRO A 307 -26.96 15.66 10.60
CA PRO A 307 -27.29 16.10 11.96
C PRO A 307 -27.78 14.95 12.85
N PHE A 308 -27.43 14.96 14.13
CA PHE A 308 -27.87 13.95 15.09
C PHE A 308 -29.25 14.33 15.62
N VAL A 309 -30.27 13.52 15.34
CA VAL A 309 -31.66 13.83 15.70
C VAL A 309 -32.05 13.06 16.97
N ILE A 310 -31.97 13.74 18.11
CA ILE A 310 -32.22 13.17 19.45
C ILE A 310 -33.56 12.45 19.52
N ASP A 311 -34.66 13.09 19.10
CA ASP A 311 -36.00 12.48 19.15
C ASP A 311 -36.11 11.20 18.30
N ALA A 312 -35.46 11.17 17.13
CA ALA A 312 -35.49 10.00 16.26
C ALA A 312 -34.62 8.85 16.79
N PHE A 313 -33.49 9.17 17.42
CA PHE A 313 -32.63 8.19 18.10
C PHE A 313 -33.39 7.55 19.27
N LEU A 314 -33.94 8.38 20.14
CA LEU A 314 -34.70 7.95 21.31
C LEU A 314 -35.94 7.14 20.94
N ALA A 315 -36.63 7.51 19.85
CA ALA A 315 -37.80 6.76 19.36
C ALA A 315 -37.44 5.39 18.76
N ALA A 316 -36.17 5.15 18.40
CA ALA A 316 -35.72 3.85 17.93
C ALA A 316 -35.43 2.88 19.09
N LEU A 317 -35.20 3.37 20.31
CA LEU A 317 -34.89 2.54 21.46
C LEU A 317 -36.16 1.93 22.09
N PRO A 318 -36.13 0.63 22.48
CA PRO A 318 -37.16 0.05 23.33
C PRO A 318 -37.24 0.77 24.68
N ALA A 319 -38.47 0.96 25.18
CA ALA A 319 -38.68 1.60 26.48
C ALA A 319 -38.13 0.77 27.66
N SER A 320 -37.92 -0.52 27.47
CA SER A 320 -37.35 -1.44 28.44
C SER A 320 -35.81 -1.43 28.50
N ALA A 321 -35.14 -0.71 27.60
CA ALA A 321 -33.69 -0.68 27.54
C ALA A 321 -33.09 0.01 28.79
N ASP A 322 -32.51 -0.78 29.69
CA ASP A 322 -31.90 -0.30 30.93
C ASP A 322 -30.37 -0.17 30.82
N ARG A 323 -29.78 -0.85 29.84
CA ARG A 323 -28.34 -0.93 29.60
C ARG A 323 -28.03 -0.73 28.13
N ILE A 324 -27.17 0.25 27.85
CA ILE A 324 -26.79 0.65 26.50
C ILE A 324 -25.27 0.65 26.39
N THR A 325 -24.75 -0.03 25.37
CA THR A 325 -23.33 0.07 24.99
C THR A 325 -23.23 0.76 23.65
N VAL A 326 -22.43 1.81 23.59
CA VAL A 326 -22.13 2.55 22.36
C VAL A 326 -20.77 2.10 21.84
N LEU A 327 -20.72 1.66 20.59
CA LEU A 327 -19.50 1.19 19.95
C LEU A 327 -18.99 2.22 18.94
N ASP A 328 -17.81 2.75 19.20
CA ASP A 328 -17.09 3.67 18.33
C ASP A 328 -15.96 2.95 17.58
N ARG A 329 -15.92 3.13 16.27
CA ARG A 329 -14.85 2.63 15.41
C ARG A 329 -13.75 3.68 15.23
N THR A 330 -13.35 4.34 16.30
CA THR A 330 -12.30 5.38 16.32
C THR A 330 -11.59 5.40 17.68
N LYS A 331 -10.58 6.26 17.81
CA LYS A 331 -9.97 6.61 19.09
C LYS A 331 -9.65 8.10 19.08
N GLU A 332 -10.19 8.84 20.05
CA GLU A 332 -9.75 10.22 20.36
C GLU A 332 -8.90 10.22 21.65
N PRO A 333 -7.55 10.20 21.56
CA PRO A 333 -6.69 10.14 22.74
C PRO A 333 -6.91 11.34 23.67
N GLY A 334 -7.22 11.07 24.94
CA GLY A 334 -7.45 12.10 25.96
C GLY A 334 -8.88 12.67 25.99
N ALA A 335 -9.76 12.30 25.06
CA ALA A 335 -11.17 12.65 25.13
C ALA A 335 -11.86 11.93 26.29
N ILE A 336 -12.93 12.55 26.83
CA ILE A 336 -13.78 11.95 27.87
C ILE A 336 -14.56 10.72 27.37
N GLY A 337 -14.65 10.57 26.05
CA GLY A 337 -15.29 9.46 25.35
C GLY A 337 -15.25 9.70 23.84
N ASP A 338 -15.43 8.65 23.07
CA ASP A 338 -15.43 8.73 21.60
C ASP A 338 -16.74 9.36 21.07
N PRO A 339 -16.77 9.86 19.82
CA PRO A 339 -17.82 10.77 19.35
C PRO A 339 -19.25 10.25 19.46
N LEU A 340 -19.53 9.02 19.03
CA LEU A 340 -20.89 8.48 19.08
C LEU A 340 -21.35 8.27 20.52
N TYR A 341 -20.45 7.78 21.39
CA TYR A 341 -20.72 7.66 22.83
C TYR A 341 -21.10 9.01 23.45
N VAL A 342 -20.37 10.08 23.14
CA VAL A 342 -20.64 11.43 23.68
C VAL A 342 -21.99 11.96 23.19
N ASP A 343 -22.35 11.74 21.92
CA ASP A 343 -23.65 12.16 21.39
C ASP A 343 -24.82 11.42 22.06
N VAL A 344 -24.68 10.11 22.28
CA VAL A 344 -25.69 9.30 22.98
C VAL A 344 -25.84 9.74 24.43
N CYS A 345 -24.73 9.96 25.14
CA CYS A 345 -24.77 10.47 26.52
C CYS A 345 -25.49 11.83 26.60
N THR A 346 -25.19 12.72 25.64
CA THR A 346 -25.82 14.05 25.57
C THR A 346 -27.32 13.93 25.31
N ALA A 347 -27.75 13.06 24.40
CA ALA A 347 -29.16 12.83 24.10
C ALA A 347 -29.97 12.37 25.33
N PHE A 348 -29.41 11.47 26.14
CA PHE A 348 -30.05 11.02 27.38
C PHE A 348 -30.01 12.08 28.50
N PHE A 349 -28.90 12.81 28.60
CA PHE A 349 -28.79 13.92 29.55
C PHE A 349 -29.86 14.99 29.31
N GLU A 350 -30.09 15.38 28.04
CA GLU A 350 -31.13 16.35 27.66
C GLU A 350 -32.55 15.84 27.95
N ARG A 351 -32.77 14.51 27.91
CA ARG A 351 -34.05 13.89 28.23
C ARG A 351 -34.30 13.72 29.75
N HIS A 352 -33.27 13.90 30.58
CA HIS A 352 -33.32 13.60 32.01
C HIS A 352 -33.69 12.15 32.37
N GLU A 353 -33.38 11.21 31.47
CA GLU A 353 -33.53 9.77 31.65
C GLU A 353 -32.14 9.15 31.48
N MET A 354 -31.64 8.37 32.44
CA MET A 354 -30.27 7.84 32.39
C MET A 354 -30.25 6.33 32.62
N PRO A 355 -30.34 5.52 31.56
CA PRO A 355 -29.95 4.11 31.64
C PRO A 355 -28.44 3.99 31.93
N VAL A 356 -27.96 2.77 32.17
CA VAL A 356 -26.52 2.53 32.25
C VAL A 356 -25.94 2.61 30.83
N ILE A 357 -25.17 3.66 30.54
CA ILE A 357 -24.54 3.88 29.23
C ILE A 357 -23.03 3.67 29.36
N VAL A 358 -22.48 2.75 28.57
CA VAL A 358 -21.03 2.51 28.48
C VAL A 358 -20.52 2.67 27.04
N GLY A 359 -19.29 3.15 26.89
CA GLY A 359 -18.60 3.29 25.61
C GLY A 359 -17.57 2.18 25.41
N GLY A 360 -17.45 1.70 24.18
CA GLY A 360 -16.46 0.71 23.78
C GLY A 360 -15.85 1.02 22.41
N ARG A 361 -14.57 0.68 22.24
CA ARG A 361 -13.86 0.81 20.96
C ARG A 361 -13.63 -0.54 20.32
N TYR A 362 -13.77 -0.59 18.99
CA TYR A 362 -13.56 -1.80 18.21
C TYR A 362 -12.98 -1.48 16.82
N GLY A 363 -12.47 -2.51 16.14
CA GLY A 363 -12.31 -2.49 14.68
C GLY A 363 -11.35 -1.47 14.08
N LEU A 364 -10.45 -0.88 14.88
CA LEU A 364 -9.44 0.09 14.41
C LEU A 364 -8.51 -0.57 13.39
N GLY A 365 -8.22 0.13 12.28
CA GLY A 365 -7.39 -0.40 11.20
C GLY A 365 -7.85 -1.76 10.66
N SER A 366 -9.16 -1.96 10.49
CA SER A 366 -9.78 -3.26 10.16
C SER A 366 -9.42 -4.42 11.09
N LYS A 367 -9.14 -4.17 12.38
CA LYS A 367 -9.17 -5.24 13.38
C LYS A 367 -10.50 -6.00 13.25
N GLU A 368 -10.45 -7.32 13.32
CA GLU A 368 -11.66 -8.12 13.21
C GLU A 368 -12.67 -7.75 14.30
N PHE A 369 -13.95 -7.87 13.93
CA PHE A 369 -15.07 -7.74 14.85
C PHE A 369 -15.97 -8.94 14.62
N THR A 370 -15.69 -10.02 15.34
CA THR A 370 -16.33 -11.33 15.14
C THR A 370 -17.62 -11.46 15.95
N PRO A 371 -18.45 -12.49 15.68
CA PRO A 371 -19.61 -12.79 16.52
C PRO A 371 -19.27 -12.99 18.00
N ALA A 372 -18.14 -13.62 18.31
CA ALA A 372 -17.68 -13.80 19.69
C ALA A 372 -17.40 -12.46 20.39
N MET A 373 -16.83 -11.50 19.66
CA MET A 373 -16.59 -10.14 20.17
C MET A 373 -17.90 -9.39 20.41
N ALA A 374 -18.87 -9.49 19.50
CA ALA A 374 -20.19 -8.90 19.69
C ALA A 374 -20.93 -9.53 20.89
N LYS A 375 -20.82 -10.85 21.09
CA LYS A 375 -21.34 -11.53 22.29
C LYS A 375 -20.66 -11.01 23.55
N ALA A 376 -19.34 -10.85 23.57
CA ALA A 376 -18.61 -10.31 24.73
C ALA A 376 -19.10 -8.91 25.14
N VAL A 377 -19.50 -8.08 24.17
CA VAL A 377 -20.13 -6.78 24.44
C VAL A 377 -21.46 -6.93 25.18
N PHE A 378 -22.33 -7.85 24.76
CA PHE A 378 -23.59 -8.14 25.47
C PHE A 378 -23.37 -8.79 26.83
N ASP A 379 -22.35 -9.64 26.97
CA ASP A 379 -22.01 -10.27 28.24
C ASP A 379 -21.48 -9.25 29.26
N ASN A 380 -20.70 -8.25 28.81
CA ASN A 380 -20.29 -7.13 29.66
C ASN A 380 -21.50 -6.41 30.28
N MET A 381 -22.60 -6.26 29.54
CA MET A 381 -23.82 -5.64 30.04
C MET A 381 -24.53 -6.47 31.12
N LYS A 382 -24.29 -7.79 31.20
CA LYS A 382 -24.88 -8.65 32.24
C LYS A 382 -24.28 -8.38 33.62
N SER A 383 -23.09 -7.77 33.70
CA SER A 383 -22.43 -7.40 34.96
C SER A 383 -23.21 -6.32 35.71
N ALA A 384 -23.20 -6.35 37.05
CA ALA A 384 -23.74 -5.27 37.87
C ALA A 384 -23.01 -3.93 37.65
N GLY A 385 -21.71 -3.99 37.34
CA GLY A 385 -20.90 -2.86 36.89
C GLY A 385 -20.23 -3.19 35.57
N PRO A 386 -20.89 -2.94 34.42
CA PRO A 386 -20.28 -3.15 33.11
C PRO A 386 -19.00 -2.32 32.97
N LYS A 387 -17.95 -2.92 32.40
CA LYS A 387 -16.71 -2.20 32.11
C LYS A 387 -17.04 -1.07 31.11
N ASN A 388 -16.69 0.16 31.46
CA ASN A 388 -16.80 1.33 30.59
C ASN A 388 -15.46 1.65 29.93
N HIS A 389 -15.47 2.42 28.85
CA HIS A 389 -14.29 2.79 28.04
C HIS A 389 -13.44 1.59 27.61
N PHE A 390 -14.12 0.48 27.31
CA PHE A 390 -13.45 -0.78 27.02
C PHE A 390 -12.93 -0.84 25.57
N THR A 391 -12.12 -1.85 25.29
CA THR A 391 -11.75 -2.26 23.93
C THR A 391 -12.20 -3.70 23.68
N VAL A 392 -12.49 -4.06 22.44
CA VAL A 392 -12.79 -5.46 22.06
C VAL A 392 -12.05 -5.84 20.77
N GLY A 393 -11.52 -7.06 20.73
CA GLY A 393 -10.70 -7.57 19.63
C GLY A 393 -9.17 -7.44 19.84
N ILE A 394 -8.72 -7.02 21.02
CA ILE A 394 -7.31 -6.99 21.43
C ILE A 394 -7.16 -7.50 22.86
N THR A 395 -5.93 -7.86 23.23
CA THR A 395 -5.56 -8.09 24.63
C THR A 395 -4.81 -6.86 25.14
N ASP A 396 -5.49 -6.02 25.94
CA ASP A 396 -4.87 -4.88 26.60
C ASP A 396 -4.44 -5.25 28.01
N ASP A 397 -3.19 -5.68 28.14
CA ASP A 397 -2.54 -6.03 29.39
C ASP A 397 -1.78 -4.86 30.04
N VAL A 398 -1.90 -3.65 29.47
CA VAL A 398 -1.25 -2.44 29.99
C VAL A 398 -2.26 -1.56 30.72
N THR A 399 -3.39 -1.23 30.08
CA THR A 399 -4.44 -0.39 30.68
C THR A 399 -5.69 -1.17 31.06
N HIS A 400 -5.71 -2.49 30.80
CA HIS A 400 -6.77 -3.41 31.18
C HIS A 400 -8.17 -3.02 30.67
N THR A 401 -8.24 -2.33 29.52
CA THR A 401 -9.51 -1.91 28.92
C THR A 401 -10.18 -3.02 28.13
N SER A 402 -9.46 -4.06 27.70
CA SER A 402 -10.04 -5.10 26.86
C SER A 402 -11.11 -5.93 27.57
N LEU A 403 -12.15 -6.32 26.84
CA LEU A 403 -13.09 -7.37 27.25
C LEU A 403 -12.47 -8.75 26.97
N GLU A 404 -12.79 -9.72 27.83
CA GLU A 404 -12.48 -11.12 27.56
C GLU A 404 -13.42 -11.64 26.46
N VAL A 405 -12.85 -12.34 25.48
CA VAL A 405 -13.59 -12.92 24.36
C VAL A 405 -13.48 -14.43 24.46
N GLU A 406 -14.64 -15.09 24.63
CA GLU A 406 -14.72 -16.56 24.64
C GLU A 406 -14.48 -17.16 23.24
N ASN A 407 -14.51 -18.49 23.14
CA ASN A 407 -14.35 -19.20 21.87
C ASN A 407 -15.36 -18.75 20.80
N ASP A 408 -15.00 -18.94 19.54
CA ASP A 408 -15.83 -18.57 18.39
C ASP A 408 -17.26 -19.14 18.48
N VAL A 409 -18.22 -18.28 18.14
CA VAL A 409 -19.65 -18.61 18.11
C VAL A 409 -20.10 -18.68 16.64
N GLU A 410 -20.66 -19.82 16.23
CA GLU A 410 -21.21 -20.00 14.89
C GLU A 410 -22.60 -19.34 14.78
N THR A 411 -22.63 -18.16 14.18
CA THR A 411 -23.85 -17.38 13.96
C THR A 411 -24.26 -17.32 12.49
N THR A 412 -23.46 -17.86 11.56
CA THR A 412 -23.82 -17.81 10.15
C THR A 412 -25.12 -18.57 9.89
N PRO A 413 -25.98 -18.08 8.97
CA PRO A 413 -27.25 -18.74 8.71
C PRO A 413 -27.07 -20.19 8.23
N GLU A 414 -27.91 -21.09 8.75
CA GLU A 414 -27.87 -22.51 8.39
C GLU A 414 -27.92 -22.74 6.88
N GLY A 415 -27.07 -23.65 6.39
CA GLY A 415 -26.93 -23.95 4.95
C GLY A 415 -25.97 -23.03 4.19
N THR A 416 -25.27 -22.12 4.88
CA THR A 416 -24.20 -21.31 4.28
C THR A 416 -22.90 -22.11 4.17
N VAL A 417 -22.38 -22.23 2.94
CA VAL A 417 -21.07 -22.84 2.68
C VAL A 417 -19.99 -21.77 2.83
N GLN A 418 -18.98 -22.04 3.66
CA GLN A 418 -17.88 -21.12 3.96
C GLN A 418 -16.54 -21.70 3.47
N CYS A 419 -15.77 -20.91 2.71
CA CYS A 419 -14.54 -21.37 2.07
C CYS A 419 -13.34 -20.46 2.38
N LYS A 420 -12.16 -21.05 2.58
CA LYS A 420 -10.87 -20.33 2.66
C LYS A 420 -9.89 -20.77 1.56
N PHE A 421 -9.18 -19.82 0.96
CA PHE A 421 -8.17 -20.10 -0.06
C PHE A 421 -6.87 -19.37 0.25
N TRP A 422 -5.81 -20.14 0.48
CA TRP A 422 -4.47 -19.64 0.74
C TRP A 422 -3.67 -19.62 -0.57
N GLY A 423 -3.38 -18.43 -1.07
CA GLY A 423 -2.67 -18.18 -2.33
C GLY A 423 -1.40 -17.36 -2.16
N LEU A 424 -0.59 -17.33 -3.21
CA LEU A 424 0.59 -16.49 -3.33
C LEU A 424 0.26 -15.27 -4.19
N GLY A 425 0.68 -14.07 -3.76
CA GLY A 425 0.50 -12.86 -4.55
C GLY A 425 1.05 -13.04 -5.96
N SER A 426 0.19 -12.80 -6.97
CA SER A 426 0.39 -13.02 -8.42
C SER A 426 0.18 -14.44 -8.99
N ASP A 427 -0.27 -15.42 -8.20
CA ASP A 427 -0.60 -16.77 -8.70
C ASP A 427 -1.98 -16.88 -9.40
N GLY A 428 -2.81 -15.83 -9.30
CA GLY A 428 -4.14 -15.74 -9.89
C GLY A 428 -5.29 -16.23 -9.00
N THR A 429 -5.03 -16.67 -7.76
CA THR A 429 -6.03 -17.19 -6.80
C THR A 429 -7.18 -16.21 -6.56
N VAL A 430 -6.86 -14.97 -6.19
CA VAL A 430 -7.85 -13.92 -5.93
C VAL A 430 -8.71 -13.66 -7.18
N GLY A 431 -8.10 -13.64 -8.37
CA GLY A 431 -8.81 -13.44 -9.63
C GLY A 431 -9.80 -14.57 -9.93
N ALA A 432 -9.37 -15.82 -9.73
CA ALA A 432 -10.22 -17.00 -9.84
C ALA A 432 -11.38 -16.98 -8.85
N ASN A 433 -11.13 -16.58 -7.60
CA ASN A 433 -12.17 -16.48 -6.57
C ASN A 433 -13.19 -15.37 -6.89
N LYS A 434 -12.74 -14.20 -7.35
CA LYS A 434 -13.64 -13.14 -7.86
C LYS A 434 -14.49 -13.62 -9.03
N SER A 435 -13.93 -14.42 -9.93
CA SER A 435 -14.66 -15.05 -11.03
C SER A 435 -15.68 -16.07 -10.51
N ALA A 436 -15.29 -16.96 -9.59
CA ALA A 436 -16.16 -17.97 -9.01
C ALA A 436 -17.37 -17.36 -8.29
N ILE A 437 -17.16 -16.29 -7.49
CA ILE A 437 -18.23 -15.52 -6.85
C ILE A 437 -19.23 -15.01 -7.89
N LYS A 438 -18.75 -14.40 -8.98
CA LYS A 438 -19.61 -13.88 -10.06
C LYS A 438 -20.34 -15.00 -10.80
N ILE A 439 -19.68 -16.10 -11.11
CA ILE A 439 -20.28 -17.27 -11.77
C ILE A 439 -21.44 -17.81 -10.91
N ILE A 440 -21.23 -18.00 -9.61
CA ILE A 440 -22.26 -18.54 -8.72
C ILE A 440 -23.36 -17.50 -8.48
N GLY A 441 -23.01 -16.27 -8.12
CA GLY A 441 -23.96 -15.21 -7.77
C GLY A 441 -24.84 -14.77 -8.94
N ASP A 442 -24.28 -14.64 -10.14
CA ASP A 442 -25.02 -14.15 -11.32
C ASP A 442 -25.84 -15.26 -12.02
N ASN A 443 -25.62 -16.55 -11.71
CA ASN A 443 -26.29 -17.68 -12.40
C ASN A 443 -27.09 -18.62 -11.46
N THR A 444 -27.27 -18.24 -10.20
CA THR A 444 -28.09 -18.95 -9.21
C THR A 444 -28.87 -17.97 -8.34
N ASP A 445 -29.79 -18.47 -7.52
CA ASP A 445 -30.53 -17.67 -6.53
C ASP A 445 -29.77 -17.51 -5.20
N LEU A 446 -28.57 -18.11 -5.07
CA LEU A 446 -27.75 -17.97 -3.87
C LEU A 446 -27.28 -16.53 -3.71
N PHE A 447 -27.19 -16.10 -2.45
CA PHE A 447 -26.34 -14.98 -2.06
C PHE A 447 -24.89 -15.44 -2.10
N ALA A 448 -24.02 -14.54 -2.52
CA ALA A 448 -22.59 -14.78 -2.62
C ALA A 448 -21.86 -13.61 -1.96
N GLN A 449 -20.88 -13.94 -1.11
CA GLN A 449 -19.99 -12.99 -0.45
C GLN A 449 -18.54 -13.36 -0.74
N GLY A 450 -17.68 -12.36 -0.94
CA GLY A 450 -16.24 -12.55 -1.03
C GLY A 450 -15.45 -11.43 -0.37
N TYR A 451 -14.51 -11.79 0.49
CA TYR A 451 -13.53 -10.89 1.10
C TYR A 451 -12.12 -11.43 0.87
N PHE A 452 -11.15 -10.53 0.70
CA PHE A 452 -9.77 -10.89 0.36
C PHE A 452 -8.80 -10.18 1.30
N ALA A 453 -8.12 -10.94 2.14
CA ALA A 453 -7.02 -10.46 2.96
C ALA A 453 -5.72 -10.51 2.13
N TYR A 454 -5.08 -9.35 1.97
CA TYR A 454 -3.83 -9.19 1.24
C TYR A 454 -2.69 -8.90 2.21
N ASP A 455 -1.50 -9.41 1.91
CA ASP A 455 -0.27 -8.98 2.53
C ASP A 455 0.12 -7.55 2.07
N SER A 456 0.86 -6.85 2.91
CA SER A 456 1.57 -5.60 2.60
C SER A 456 2.62 -5.79 1.49
N LYS A 457 3.17 -7.00 1.35
CA LYS A 457 4.16 -7.34 0.31
C LYS A 457 3.52 -7.35 -1.07
N LYS A 458 4.01 -6.48 -1.95
CA LYS A 458 3.45 -6.29 -3.31
C LYS A 458 3.55 -7.51 -4.22
N SER A 459 4.55 -8.37 -4.02
CA SER A 459 4.70 -9.62 -4.78
C SER A 459 5.20 -10.74 -3.89
N GLY A 460 4.68 -11.95 -4.13
CA GLY A 460 4.98 -13.13 -3.34
C GLY A 460 4.52 -13.05 -1.88
N GLY A 461 3.69 -12.07 -1.52
CA GLY A 461 3.02 -12.02 -0.23
C GLY A 461 1.90 -13.05 -0.15
N ILE A 462 1.41 -13.32 1.05
CA ILE A 462 0.28 -14.22 1.25
C ILE A 462 -1.03 -13.54 0.82
N THR A 463 -1.99 -14.33 0.31
CA THR A 463 -3.38 -13.89 0.13
C THR A 463 -4.31 -14.94 0.71
N VAL A 464 -5.30 -14.51 1.49
CA VAL A 464 -6.33 -15.40 2.03
C VAL A 464 -7.69 -14.91 1.56
N SER A 465 -8.36 -15.72 0.75
CA SER A 465 -9.72 -15.41 0.27
C SER A 465 -10.75 -16.09 1.15
N HIS A 466 -11.79 -15.36 1.54
CA HIS A 466 -12.91 -15.82 2.36
C HIS A 466 -14.19 -15.71 1.53
N LEU A 467 -14.79 -16.84 1.20
CA LEU A 467 -16.01 -16.89 0.40
C LEU A 467 -17.16 -17.49 1.21
N ARG A 468 -18.37 -16.96 1.00
CA ARG A 468 -19.61 -17.53 1.56
C ARG A 468 -20.69 -17.61 0.50
N PHE A 469 -21.45 -18.70 0.50
CA PHE A 469 -22.60 -18.91 -0.39
C PHE A 469 -23.77 -19.50 0.39
N GLY A 470 -24.95 -18.90 0.28
CA GLY A 470 -26.11 -19.31 1.06
C GLY A 470 -27.45 -18.90 0.44
N LYS A 471 -28.54 -19.49 0.91
CA LYS A 471 -29.91 -19.15 0.48
C LYS A 471 -30.47 -17.91 1.18
N LYS A 472 -29.92 -17.57 2.35
CA LYS A 472 -30.27 -16.38 3.13
C LYS A 472 -29.26 -15.25 2.83
N PRO A 473 -29.64 -13.97 3.00
CA PRO A 473 -28.70 -12.87 2.96
C PRO A 473 -27.52 -13.11 3.91
N ILE A 474 -26.33 -12.71 3.51
CA ILE A 474 -25.09 -12.95 4.26
C ILE A 474 -24.69 -11.64 4.95
N GLN A 475 -24.80 -11.63 6.28
CA GLN A 475 -24.49 -10.47 7.14
C GLN A 475 -23.12 -10.59 7.83
N SER A 476 -22.40 -11.68 7.58
CA SER A 476 -21.14 -12.02 8.24
C SER A 476 -19.99 -11.14 7.73
N THR A 477 -19.94 -9.89 8.21
CA THR A 477 -18.92 -8.87 7.90
C THR A 477 -17.62 -9.09 8.70
N ASN A 478 -17.19 -10.34 8.77
CA ASN A 478 -16.00 -10.85 9.46
C ASN A 478 -15.32 -11.93 8.59
N LEU A 479 -14.10 -12.35 8.94
CA LEU A 479 -13.40 -13.46 8.30
C LEU A 479 -14.10 -14.79 8.58
N VAL A 480 -13.87 -15.79 7.72
CA VAL A 480 -14.37 -17.15 7.94
C VAL A 480 -13.57 -17.82 9.07
N SER A 481 -14.21 -18.01 10.22
CA SER A 481 -13.69 -18.78 11.36
C SER A 481 -13.98 -20.28 11.25
N SER A 482 -15.10 -20.67 10.62
CA SER A 482 -15.53 -22.06 10.48
C SER A 482 -15.70 -22.47 9.01
N ALA A 483 -14.68 -23.11 8.42
CA ALA A 483 -14.66 -23.41 6.98
C ALA A 483 -15.16 -24.82 6.65
N ASP A 484 -16.03 -24.93 5.65
CA ASP A 484 -16.45 -26.20 5.02
C ASP A 484 -15.41 -26.69 3.99
N PHE A 485 -14.71 -25.76 3.34
CA PHE A 485 -13.70 -26.02 2.33
C PHE A 485 -12.47 -25.13 2.55
N ILE A 486 -11.27 -25.71 2.58
CA ILE A 486 -10.00 -24.99 2.59
C ILE A 486 -9.14 -25.45 1.41
N ALA A 487 -8.55 -24.51 0.67
CA ALA A 487 -7.54 -24.80 -0.33
C ALA A 487 -6.21 -24.11 -0.02
N CYS A 488 -5.12 -24.83 -0.21
CA CYS A 488 -3.75 -24.32 -0.15
C CYS A 488 -3.10 -24.43 -1.53
N HIS A 489 -2.88 -23.28 -2.18
CA HIS A 489 -2.38 -23.23 -3.56
C HIS A 489 -0.85 -23.22 -3.63
N LYS A 490 -0.16 -23.17 -2.49
CA LYS A 490 1.30 -23.15 -2.41
C LYS A 490 1.79 -24.13 -1.34
N ALA A 491 2.41 -25.23 -1.77
CA ALA A 491 2.81 -26.33 -0.92
C ALA A 491 3.61 -25.93 0.33
N ASN A 492 4.57 -25.00 0.23
CA ASN A 492 5.40 -24.60 1.37
C ASN A 492 4.65 -23.88 2.50
N TYR A 493 3.40 -23.48 2.30
CA TYR A 493 2.61 -22.87 3.35
C TYR A 493 2.24 -23.86 4.47
N VAL A 494 2.25 -25.17 4.20
CA VAL A 494 1.85 -26.19 5.19
C VAL A 494 2.75 -26.22 6.42
N SER A 495 4.00 -25.74 6.29
CA SER A 495 4.97 -25.64 7.38
C SER A 495 5.11 -24.23 7.96
N LEU A 496 4.46 -23.22 7.36
CA LEU A 496 4.59 -21.81 7.74
C LEU A 496 3.35 -21.26 8.43
N TYR A 497 2.18 -21.78 8.12
CA TYR A 497 0.89 -21.25 8.59
C TYR A 497 0.00 -22.37 9.11
N ASP A 498 -0.88 -22.04 10.06
CA ASP A 498 -1.98 -22.93 10.43
C ASP A 498 -3.10 -22.85 9.38
N ILE A 499 -2.88 -23.53 8.26
CA ILE A 499 -3.81 -23.54 7.11
C ILE A 499 -5.19 -24.10 7.49
N LEU A 500 -5.21 -25.08 8.39
CA LEU A 500 -6.41 -25.84 8.76
C LEU A 500 -7.15 -25.24 9.98
N GLU A 501 -6.70 -24.09 10.49
CA GLU A 501 -7.38 -23.37 11.56
C GLU A 501 -8.88 -23.23 11.22
N GLY A 502 -9.76 -23.64 12.12
CA GLY A 502 -11.20 -23.48 11.93
C GLY A 502 -11.86 -24.39 10.88
N ILE A 503 -11.17 -25.38 10.30
CA ILE A 503 -11.87 -26.34 9.40
C ILE A 503 -12.88 -27.18 10.17
N LYS A 504 -14.08 -27.36 9.62
CA LYS A 504 -15.16 -28.16 10.21
C LYS A 504 -14.82 -29.66 10.19
N GLN A 505 -15.42 -30.42 11.11
CA GLN A 505 -15.37 -31.89 11.08
C GLN A 505 -15.93 -32.39 9.73
N GLY A 506 -15.20 -33.29 9.06
CA GLY A 506 -15.59 -33.81 7.75
C GLY A 506 -15.45 -32.82 6.59
N GLY A 507 -14.87 -31.63 6.83
CA GLY A 507 -14.61 -30.62 5.83
C GLY A 507 -13.60 -31.08 4.76
N THR A 508 -13.58 -30.36 3.64
CA THR A 508 -12.71 -30.69 2.51
C THR A 508 -11.44 -29.85 2.53
N PHE A 509 -10.28 -30.50 2.40
CA PHE A 509 -8.99 -29.83 2.25
C PHE A 509 -8.39 -30.16 0.88
N LEU A 510 -8.02 -29.13 0.12
CA LEU A 510 -7.36 -29.24 -1.18
C LEU A 510 -5.93 -28.67 -1.10
N LEU A 511 -4.93 -29.47 -1.46
CA LEU A 511 -3.53 -29.04 -1.56
C LEU A 511 -3.04 -29.03 -3.01
N ASN A 512 -2.31 -27.97 -3.38
CA ASN A 512 -1.49 -27.96 -4.59
C ASN A 512 -0.05 -28.36 -4.23
N SER A 513 0.35 -29.58 -4.58
CA SER A 513 1.71 -30.07 -4.36
C SER A 513 2.09 -31.16 -5.36
N PRO A 514 3.40 -31.31 -5.68
CA PRO A 514 3.88 -32.42 -6.49
C PRO A 514 3.98 -33.74 -5.70
N TRP A 515 3.63 -33.73 -4.40
CA TRP A 515 3.92 -34.83 -3.49
C TRP A 515 3.00 -36.04 -3.71
N SER A 516 3.62 -37.22 -3.70
CA SER A 516 2.97 -38.49 -3.45
C SER A 516 2.60 -38.64 -1.96
N LEU A 517 1.77 -39.63 -1.61
CA LEU A 517 1.43 -39.91 -0.21
C LEU A 517 2.68 -40.18 0.65
N GLN A 518 3.70 -40.83 0.10
CA GLN A 518 4.95 -41.10 0.82
C GLN A 518 5.70 -39.80 1.15
N GLU A 519 5.86 -38.91 0.17
CA GLU A 519 6.50 -37.61 0.37
C GLU A 519 5.66 -36.70 1.29
N MET A 520 4.32 -36.83 1.28
CA MET A 520 3.46 -36.13 2.24
C MET A 520 3.70 -36.55 3.69
N GLU A 521 4.12 -37.79 3.96
CA GLU A 521 4.45 -38.19 5.33
C GLU A 521 5.65 -37.42 5.87
N GLU A 522 6.60 -37.08 5.00
CA GLU A 522 7.81 -36.30 5.32
C GLU A 522 7.54 -34.79 5.35
N HIS A 523 6.72 -34.28 4.43
CA HIS A 523 6.54 -32.84 4.24
C HIS A 523 5.40 -32.22 5.04
N ILE A 524 4.33 -32.95 5.35
CA ILE A 524 3.19 -32.42 6.11
C ILE A 524 3.50 -32.49 7.61
N PRO A 525 3.48 -31.36 8.35
CA PRO A 525 3.78 -31.35 9.78
C PRO A 525 2.84 -32.25 10.57
N ALA A 526 3.36 -32.80 11.67
CA ALA A 526 2.61 -33.73 12.51
C ALA A 526 1.29 -33.16 13.05
N GLU A 527 1.24 -31.88 13.39
CA GLU A 527 0.01 -31.21 13.83
C GLU A 527 -1.07 -31.19 12.75
N MET A 528 -0.68 -30.85 11.52
CA MET A 528 -1.60 -30.87 10.38
C MET A 528 -2.10 -32.29 10.08
N LYS A 529 -1.21 -33.30 10.14
CA LYS A 529 -1.59 -34.73 10.02
C LYS A 529 -2.63 -35.14 11.07
N ARG A 530 -2.43 -34.75 12.33
CA ARG A 530 -3.39 -35.00 13.42
C ARG A 530 -4.74 -34.34 13.16
N THR A 531 -4.74 -33.09 12.70
CA THR A 531 -5.98 -32.36 12.36
C THR A 531 -6.73 -33.04 11.22
N ILE A 532 -6.04 -33.42 10.14
CA ILE A 532 -6.63 -34.15 9.00
C ILE A 532 -7.32 -35.43 9.46
N ALA A 533 -6.62 -36.25 10.24
CA ALA A 533 -7.14 -37.55 10.65
C ALA A 533 -8.21 -37.48 11.75
N SER A 534 -8.03 -36.59 12.75
CA SER A 534 -8.97 -36.45 13.88
C SER A 534 -10.28 -35.81 13.42
N LYS A 535 -10.21 -34.80 12.55
CA LYS A 535 -11.40 -34.17 11.96
C LYS A 535 -12.00 -34.96 10.79
N LYS A 536 -11.43 -36.12 10.43
CA LYS A 536 -11.88 -36.97 9.32
C LYS A 536 -12.07 -36.18 8.03
N LEU A 537 -11.08 -35.35 7.70
CA LEU A 537 -11.17 -34.45 6.55
C LEU A 537 -11.17 -35.24 5.25
N LYS A 538 -11.86 -34.71 4.23
CA LYS A 538 -11.75 -35.19 2.85
C LYS A 538 -10.55 -34.49 2.22
N PHE A 539 -9.41 -35.18 2.17
CA PHE A 539 -8.15 -34.59 1.73
C PHE A 539 -7.89 -34.89 0.25
N TYR A 540 -7.71 -33.85 -0.56
CA TYR A 540 -7.41 -33.94 -1.99
C TYR A 540 -6.07 -33.26 -2.30
N ASN A 541 -5.34 -33.80 -3.28
CA ASN A 541 -4.12 -33.20 -3.81
C ASN A 541 -4.17 -33.10 -5.35
N VAL A 542 -3.52 -32.07 -5.89
CA VAL A 542 -3.30 -31.90 -7.33
C VAL A 542 -1.94 -31.24 -7.57
N ASP A 543 -1.17 -31.72 -8.56
CA ASP A 543 0.05 -31.05 -9.02
C ASP A 543 -0.32 -30.02 -10.10
N ALA A 544 -0.80 -28.85 -9.68
CA ALA A 544 -1.29 -27.83 -10.60
C ALA A 544 -0.15 -27.21 -11.44
N VAL A 545 1.08 -27.20 -10.92
CA VAL A 545 2.25 -26.65 -11.61
C VAL A 545 2.62 -27.53 -12.81
N LYS A 546 2.66 -28.85 -12.61
CA LYS A 546 2.90 -29.81 -13.70
C LYS A 546 1.83 -29.73 -14.78
N ILE A 547 0.55 -29.64 -14.39
CA ILE A 547 -0.56 -29.51 -15.34
C ILE A 547 -0.43 -28.20 -16.13
N ALA A 548 -0.22 -27.06 -15.45
CA ALA A 548 -0.04 -25.76 -16.09
C ALA A 548 1.13 -25.75 -17.07
N GLY A 549 2.26 -26.37 -16.71
CA GLY A 549 3.40 -26.54 -17.59
C GLY A 549 3.09 -27.37 -18.84
N ALA A 550 2.40 -28.51 -18.68
CA ALA A 550 2.07 -29.42 -19.77
C ALA A 550 1.10 -28.81 -20.80
N VAL A 551 0.13 -28.01 -20.35
CA VAL A 551 -0.83 -27.31 -21.23
C VAL A 551 -0.32 -25.93 -21.72
N GLY A 552 0.89 -25.54 -21.30
CA GLY A 552 1.57 -24.32 -21.72
C GLY A 552 1.15 -23.02 -21.01
N LEU A 553 0.37 -23.10 -19.93
CA LEU A 553 0.02 -21.96 -19.07
C LEU A 553 1.18 -21.45 -18.21
N GLY A 554 2.33 -22.13 -18.26
CA GLY A 554 3.52 -21.76 -17.50
C GLY A 554 3.30 -22.00 -16.02
N VAL A 555 3.35 -20.93 -15.22
CA VAL A 555 3.24 -20.98 -13.75
C VAL A 555 1.84 -20.64 -13.24
N MET A 556 0.88 -20.40 -14.14
CA MET A 556 -0.49 -20.02 -13.80
C MET A 556 -1.34 -21.23 -13.43
N ILE A 557 -1.59 -21.41 -12.13
CA ILE A 557 -2.36 -22.54 -11.57
C ILE A 557 -3.85 -22.23 -11.36
N ASN A 558 -4.24 -20.98 -11.53
CA ASN A 558 -5.57 -20.46 -11.19
C ASN A 558 -6.73 -21.27 -11.79
N MET A 559 -6.67 -21.65 -13.07
CA MET A 559 -7.72 -22.44 -13.73
C MET A 559 -7.86 -23.84 -13.15
N ILE A 560 -6.74 -24.47 -12.79
CA ILE A 560 -6.70 -25.80 -12.19
C ILE A 560 -7.36 -25.76 -10.81
N MET A 561 -6.89 -24.85 -9.96
CA MET A 561 -7.42 -24.74 -8.59
C MET A 561 -8.90 -24.33 -8.56
N GLN A 562 -9.32 -23.45 -9.48
CA GLN A 562 -10.73 -23.07 -9.61
C GLN A 562 -11.62 -24.25 -10.05
N THR A 563 -11.13 -25.10 -10.95
CA THR A 563 -11.84 -26.30 -11.39
C THR A 563 -12.01 -27.28 -10.24
N ALA A 564 -10.94 -27.51 -9.46
CA ALA A 564 -10.99 -28.35 -8.27
C ALA A 564 -11.97 -27.80 -7.23
N PHE A 565 -12.02 -26.49 -7.00
CA PHE A 565 -13.02 -25.85 -6.14
C PHE A 565 -14.45 -26.18 -6.57
N PHE A 566 -14.79 -25.97 -7.84
CA PHE A 566 -16.15 -26.26 -8.33
C PHE A 566 -16.54 -27.74 -8.20
N LYS A 567 -15.57 -28.65 -8.30
CA LYS A 567 -15.80 -30.09 -8.10
C LYS A 567 -16.03 -30.44 -6.63
N LEU A 568 -15.23 -29.87 -5.74
CA LEU A 568 -15.10 -30.34 -4.36
C LEU A 568 -15.96 -29.58 -3.35
N ALA A 569 -16.19 -28.28 -3.56
CA ALA A 569 -16.99 -27.47 -2.65
C ALA A 569 -18.51 -27.70 -2.80
N ASN A 570 -18.93 -28.29 -3.92
CA ASN A 570 -20.32 -28.68 -4.21
C ASN A 570 -21.38 -27.59 -3.94
N VAL A 571 -21.03 -26.32 -4.23
CA VAL A 571 -21.92 -25.16 -4.05
C VAL A 571 -23.07 -25.18 -5.08
N ILE A 572 -22.78 -25.65 -6.29
CA ILE A 572 -23.73 -25.84 -7.40
C ILE A 572 -23.46 -27.19 -8.08
N PRO A 573 -24.43 -27.77 -8.82
CA PRO A 573 -24.20 -29.00 -9.57
C PRO A 573 -22.98 -28.91 -10.50
N PHE A 574 -22.13 -29.92 -10.46
CA PHE A 574 -20.82 -29.89 -11.10
C PHE A 574 -20.89 -29.70 -12.62
N GLU A 575 -21.86 -30.34 -13.30
CA GLU A 575 -22.04 -30.19 -14.75
C GLU A 575 -22.37 -28.75 -15.12
N LYS A 576 -23.20 -28.09 -14.31
CA LYS A 576 -23.54 -26.66 -14.48
C LYS A 576 -22.31 -25.78 -14.22
N ALA A 577 -21.53 -26.08 -13.18
CA ALA A 577 -20.32 -25.32 -12.85
C ALA A 577 -19.29 -25.32 -14.01
N ILE A 578 -19.01 -26.49 -14.58
CA ILE A 578 -18.05 -26.63 -15.68
C ILE A 578 -18.52 -25.91 -16.94
N SER A 579 -19.82 -25.99 -17.27
CA SER A 579 -20.38 -25.25 -18.40
C SER A 579 -20.15 -23.74 -18.23
N LEU A 580 -20.53 -23.18 -17.07
CA LEU A 580 -20.36 -21.76 -16.79
C LEU A 580 -18.89 -21.32 -16.78
N LEU A 581 -18.00 -22.18 -16.27
CA LEU A 581 -16.56 -21.92 -16.29
C LEU A 581 -16.02 -21.85 -17.72
N LYS A 582 -16.40 -22.81 -18.59
CA LYS A 582 -15.98 -22.81 -20.00
C LYS A 582 -16.55 -21.62 -20.78
N ASP A 583 -17.77 -21.18 -20.48
CA ASP A 583 -18.36 -19.96 -21.05
C ASP A 583 -17.59 -18.70 -20.63
N GLU A 584 -17.21 -18.59 -19.35
CA GLU A 584 -16.42 -17.46 -18.86
C GLU A 584 -15.00 -17.47 -19.45
N ILE A 585 -14.37 -18.64 -19.65
CA ILE A 585 -13.07 -18.75 -20.36
C ILE A 585 -13.18 -18.13 -21.76
N ASN A 586 -14.22 -18.48 -22.52
CA ASN A 586 -14.44 -17.93 -23.87
C ASN A 586 -14.64 -16.41 -23.83
N LYS A 587 -15.43 -15.91 -22.88
CA LYS A 587 -15.72 -14.48 -22.73
C LYS A 587 -14.48 -13.67 -22.34
N VAL A 588 -13.67 -14.17 -21.41
CA VAL A 588 -12.48 -13.47 -20.89
C VAL A 588 -11.29 -13.60 -21.85
N TYR A 589 -11.04 -14.80 -22.36
CA TYR A 589 -9.83 -15.10 -23.14
C TYR A 589 -10.05 -15.14 -24.66
N GLY A 590 -11.29 -15.10 -25.16
CA GLY A 590 -11.58 -15.11 -26.60
C GLY A 590 -10.86 -13.98 -27.36
N LYS A 591 -10.73 -12.80 -26.74
CA LYS A 591 -9.99 -11.64 -27.29
C LYS A 591 -8.46 -11.82 -27.32
N LYS A 592 -7.93 -12.91 -26.73
CA LYS A 592 -6.51 -13.30 -26.75
C LYS A 592 -6.21 -14.42 -27.77
N GLY A 593 -7.23 -14.92 -28.47
CA GLY A 593 -7.11 -15.94 -29.53
C GLY A 593 -7.39 -17.37 -29.05
N GLU A 594 -7.75 -18.24 -30.00
CA GLU A 594 -8.20 -19.62 -29.72
C GLU A 594 -7.13 -20.47 -29.01
N LYS A 595 -5.84 -20.23 -29.26
CA LYS A 595 -4.77 -20.96 -28.58
C LYS A 595 -4.86 -20.78 -27.06
N VAL A 596 -5.04 -19.54 -26.58
CA VAL A 596 -5.15 -19.26 -25.15
C VAL A 596 -6.42 -19.87 -24.57
N VAL A 597 -7.55 -19.76 -25.28
CA VAL A 597 -8.81 -20.39 -24.88
C VAL A 597 -8.63 -21.90 -24.72
N LYS A 598 -8.05 -22.58 -25.72
CA LYS A 598 -7.81 -24.02 -25.69
C LYS A 598 -6.91 -24.44 -24.52
N MET A 599 -5.81 -23.73 -24.27
CA MET A 599 -4.92 -24.03 -23.14
C MET A 599 -5.66 -23.98 -21.79
N ASN A 600 -6.58 -23.02 -21.61
CA ASN A 600 -7.39 -22.92 -20.39
C ASN A 600 -8.46 -24.02 -20.32
N THR A 601 -9.10 -24.37 -21.44
CA THR A 601 -10.06 -25.48 -21.51
C THR A 601 -9.39 -26.83 -21.25
N ASP A 602 -8.23 -27.08 -21.85
CA ASP A 602 -7.45 -28.30 -21.64
C ASP A 602 -6.99 -28.40 -20.17
N ALA A 603 -6.67 -27.27 -19.51
CA ALA A 603 -6.36 -27.24 -18.08
C ALA A 603 -7.55 -27.71 -17.21
N VAL A 604 -8.78 -27.32 -17.55
CA VAL A 604 -10.00 -27.78 -16.86
C VAL A 604 -10.11 -29.30 -16.97
N ASP A 605 -9.97 -29.84 -18.18
CA ASP A 605 -10.15 -31.28 -18.42
C ASP A 605 -9.02 -32.11 -17.76
N GLN A 606 -7.76 -31.65 -17.85
CA GLN A 606 -6.61 -32.30 -17.20
C GLN A 606 -6.70 -32.25 -15.67
N THR A 607 -7.29 -31.21 -15.09
CA THR A 607 -7.48 -31.13 -13.63
C THR A 607 -8.33 -32.29 -13.14
N LEU A 608 -9.43 -32.58 -13.83
CA LEU A 608 -10.36 -33.64 -13.41
C LEU A 608 -9.74 -35.04 -13.49
N ALA A 609 -8.82 -35.25 -14.44
CA ALA A 609 -8.09 -36.50 -14.57
C ALA A 609 -6.98 -36.68 -13.52
N ASN A 610 -6.50 -35.59 -12.91
CA ASN A 610 -5.33 -35.60 -12.00
C ASN A 610 -5.64 -35.15 -10.57
N LEU A 611 -6.91 -34.89 -10.24
CA LEU A 611 -7.35 -34.58 -8.88
C LEU A 611 -7.48 -35.87 -8.08
N VAL A 612 -6.67 -36.05 -7.04
CA VAL A 612 -6.57 -37.31 -6.29
C VAL A 612 -7.09 -37.13 -4.87
N GLU A 613 -7.98 -38.02 -4.43
CA GLU A 613 -8.33 -38.16 -3.01
C GLU A 613 -7.23 -38.95 -2.28
N ILE A 614 -6.72 -38.37 -1.20
CA ILE A 614 -5.61 -38.93 -0.43
C ILE A 614 -6.16 -39.83 0.68
N ASN A 615 -5.93 -41.14 0.51
CA ASN A 615 -6.20 -42.14 1.54
C ASN A 615 -5.07 -42.12 2.59
N TYR A 616 -5.13 -41.19 3.54
CA TYR A 616 -4.14 -41.07 4.62
C TYR A 616 -4.30 -42.20 5.67
N PRO A 617 -3.21 -42.68 6.28
CA PRO A 617 -3.26 -43.75 7.28
C PRO A 617 -3.81 -43.27 8.62
N GLU A 618 -4.46 -44.15 9.38
CA GLU A 618 -5.00 -43.83 10.72
C GLU A 618 -3.91 -43.44 11.72
N SER A 619 -2.66 -43.87 11.49
CA SER A 619 -1.49 -43.49 12.29
C SER A 619 -1.28 -41.97 12.38
N TRP A 620 -1.79 -41.19 11.41
CA TRP A 620 -1.72 -39.73 11.43
C TRP A 620 -2.42 -39.10 12.64
N LYS A 621 -3.42 -39.77 13.25
CA LYS A 621 -4.04 -39.31 14.51
C LYS A 621 -3.03 -39.18 15.65
N ASN A 622 -1.98 -40.00 15.62
CA ASN A 622 -0.95 -40.10 16.65
C ASN A 622 0.44 -39.67 16.15
N ALA A 623 0.51 -38.90 15.06
CA ALA A 623 1.78 -38.39 14.56
C ALA A 623 2.53 -37.64 15.69
N GLY A 624 3.81 -37.98 15.89
CA GLY A 624 4.62 -37.49 17.03
C GLY A 624 4.79 -35.97 17.04
N LEU A 625 5.07 -35.38 18.21
CA LEU A 625 5.44 -33.97 18.27
C LEU A 625 6.81 -33.78 17.61
N GLU A 626 6.86 -33.05 16.50
CA GLU A 626 8.13 -32.57 15.96
C GLU A 626 8.61 -31.43 16.85
N THR A 627 9.74 -31.62 17.53
CA THR A 627 10.43 -30.56 18.25
C THR A 627 11.22 -29.75 17.23
N GLY A 628 10.65 -28.64 16.77
CA GLY A 628 11.41 -27.63 16.03
C GLY A 628 12.45 -27.01 16.95
N ALA A 629 13.73 -27.28 16.65
CA ALA A 629 14.85 -26.57 17.25
C ALA A 629 15.20 -25.39 16.33
N ASP A 630 14.99 -24.16 16.81
CA ASP A 630 15.91 -23.09 16.48
C ASP A 630 15.98 -22.09 17.63
N ALA A 631 17.18 -21.91 18.16
CA ALA A 631 17.48 -21.07 19.30
C ALA A 631 18.07 -19.76 18.79
N ASP A 632 17.21 -18.78 18.48
CA ASP A 632 17.66 -17.41 18.24
C ASP A 632 17.10 -16.50 19.34
N LYS A 633 17.99 -15.84 20.08
CA LYS A 633 17.68 -15.22 21.39
C LYS A 633 17.12 -13.81 21.30
N HIS A 634 16.84 -13.27 20.11
CA HIS A 634 16.40 -11.89 19.97
C HIS A 634 14.91 -11.76 20.29
N GLU A 635 14.60 -11.04 21.37
CA GLU A 635 13.25 -10.94 21.94
C GLU A 635 12.20 -10.45 20.93
N PHE A 636 12.51 -9.41 20.15
CA PHE A 636 11.61 -8.92 19.09
C PHE A 636 11.27 -9.98 18.02
N LEU A 637 12.23 -10.85 17.66
CA LEU A 637 11.98 -11.86 16.62
C LEU A 637 10.98 -12.91 17.10
N GLU A 638 11.20 -13.44 18.30
CA GLU A 638 10.36 -14.49 18.89
C GLU A 638 8.99 -13.96 19.34
N LYS A 639 8.96 -12.80 19.99
CA LYS A 639 7.72 -12.28 20.60
C LYS A 639 6.87 -11.46 19.64
N VAL A 640 7.43 -10.88 18.57
CA VAL A 640 6.71 -9.96 17.68
C VAL A 640 6.74 -10.43 16.23
N MET A 641 7.92 -10.50 15.63
CA MET A 641 8.05 -10.75 14.18
C MET A 641 7.52 -12.11 13.74
N ARG A 642 7.96 -13.21 14.38
CA ARG A 642 7.55 -14.57 14.01
C ARG A 642 6.04 -14.77 14.18
N PRO A 643 5.40 -14.39 15.30
CA PRO A 643 3.94 -14.42 15.42
C PRO A 643 3.23 -13.63 14.32
N MET A 644 3.66 -12.40 14.04
CA MET A 644 3.05 -11.58 12.96
C MET A 644 3.16 -12.26 11.59
N LEU A 645 4.35 -12.77 11.24
CA LEU A 645 4.58 -13.45 9.97
C LEU A 645 3.80 -14.77 9.86
N ALA A 646 3.58 -15.47 10.97
CA ALA A 646 2.76 -16.69 11.03
C ALA A 646 1.24 -16.44 10.99
N GLN A 647 0.81 -15.20 10.70
CA GLN A 647 -0.60 -14.76 10.75
C GLN A 647 -1.22 -14.85 12.16
N GLN A 648 -0.40 -14.71 13.20
CA GLN A 648 -0.80 -14.73 14.61
C GLN A 648 -0.62 -13.36 15.29
N GLY A 649 -0.42 -12.29 14.51
CA GLY A 649 -0.23 -10.93 15.03
C GLY A 649 -1.41 -10.42 15.86
N ASP A 650 -2.64 -10.89 15.59
CA ASP A 650 -3.84 -10.55 16.37
C ASP A 650 -3.80 -11.07 17.82
N LYS A 651 -2.98 -12.08 18.11
CA LYS A 651 -2.81 -12.65 19.46
C LYS A 651 -1.80 -11.87 20.32
N LEU A 652 -1.05 -10.94 19.72
CA LEU A 652 -0.06 -10.14 20.44
C LEU A 652 -0.77 -9.10 21.34
N PRO A 653 -0.41 -9.03 22.64
CA PRO A 653 -1.02 -8.06 23.54
C PRO A 653 -0.40 -6.67 23.37
N VAL A 654 -1.02 -5.64 23.95
CA VAL A 654 -0.56 -4.24 23.85
C VAL A 654 0.87 -4.06 24.36
N SER A 655 1.27 -4.79 25.41
CA SER A 655 2.59 -4.65 26.06
C SER A 655 3.80 -4.98 25.18
N VAL A 656 3.63 -5.64 24.03
CA VAL A 656 4.78 -5.98 23.15
C VAL A 656 5.15 -4.87 22.17
N PHE A 657 4.32 -3.83 22.06
CA PHE A 657 4.51 -2.74 21.10
C PHE A 657 5.05 -1.49 21.79
N GLU A 658 5.98 -0.80 21.13
CA GLU A 658 6.44 0.51 21.58
C GLU A 658 5.31 1.54 21.41
N PRO A 659 5.08 2.42 22.41
CA PRO A 659 3.96 3.37 22.40
C PRO A 659 4.02 4.41 21.28
N ASP A 660 5.21 4.64 20.71
CA ASP A 660 5.48 5.55 19.60
C ASP A 660 5.66 4.83 18.25
N GLY A 661 5.49 3.50 18.21
CA GLY A 661 5.51 2.70 16.98
C GLY A 661 6.90 2.47 16.39
N ILE A 662 7.99 2.67 17.16
CA ILE A 662 9.35 2.40 16.68
C ILE A 662 9.60 0.89 16.49
N PHE A 663 10.26 0.53 15.39
CA PHE A 663 10.68 -0.84 15.08
C PHE A 663 12.20 -0.95 14.97
N PRO A 664 12.79 -2.11 15.33
CA PRO A 664 14.20 -2.36 15.07
C PRO A 664 14.47 -2.53 13.57
N VAL A 665 15.71 -2.24 13.18
CA VAL A 665 16.23 -2.47 11.82
C VAL A 665 16.69 -3.93 11.65
N ALA A 666 17.05 -4.31 10.42
CA ALA A 666 17.62 -5.59 10.01
C ALA A 666 16.70 -6.82 10.18
N THR A 667 15.40 -6.62 10.37
CA THR A 667 14.48 -7.75 10.61
C THR A 667 14.23 -8.57 9.35
N SER A 668 14.32 -7.99 8.14
CA SER A 668 14.16 -8.74 6.88
C SER A 668 15.14 -9.92 6.72
N GLN A 669 16.31 -9.85 7.38
CA GLN A 669 17.35 -10.87 7.34
C GLN A 669 16.88 -12.22 7.92
N TYR A 670 15.79 -12.23 8.69
CA TYR A 670 15.27 -13.43 9.33
C TYR A 670 14.07 -14.04 8.57
N GLU A 671 13.55 -13.41 7.52
CA GLU A 671 12.38 -13.94 6.82
C GLU A 671 12.67 -15.18 5.97
N LYS A 672 13.73 -15.15 5.16
CA LYS A 672 14.22 -16.27 4.33
C LYS A 672 13.08 -16.98 3.57
N ARG A 673 12.25 -16.19 2.88
CA ARG A 673 10.91 -16.57 2.36
C ARG A 673 10.90 -17.78 1.41
N GLY A 674 11.94 -17.97 0.60
CA GLY A 674 12.06 -19.07 -0.35
C GLY A 674 11.00 -19.09 -1.46
N VAL A 675 10.53 -17.92 -1.91
CA VAL A 675 9.37 -17.81 -2.84
C VAL A 675 9.73 -17.86 -4.33
N ALA A 676 11.02 -17.78 -4.70
CA ALA A 676 11.44 -17.87 -6.10
C ALA A 676 11.18 -19.26 -6.69
N ILE A 677 10.79 -19.30 -7.96
CA ILE A 677 10.70 -20.55 -8.75
C ILE A 677 12.10 -20.97 -9.21
N ASN A 678 12.83 -20.03 -9.80
CA ASN A 678 14.20 -20.22 -10.26
C ASN A 678 15.13 -19.21 -9.59
N VAL A 679 16.36 -19.62 -9.32
CA VAL A 679 17.42 -18.80 -8.73
C VAL A 679 18.68 -18.92 -9.59
N PRO A 680 19.57 -17.90 -9.61
CA PRO A 680 20.78 -17.97 -10.41
C PRO A 680 21.78 -18.95 -9.80
N GLU A 681 22.37 -19.81 -10.62
CA GLU A 681 23.52 -20.64 -10.31
C GLU A 681 24.79 -19.97 -10.85
N TRP A 682 25.84 -19.91 -10.04
CA TRP A 682 27.11 -19.28 -10.44
C TRP A 682 28.06 -20.26 -11.12
N ILE A 683 28.52 -19.90 -12.32
CA ILE A 683 29.47 -20.66 -13.12
C ILE A 683 30.83 -19.95 -13.06
N ALA A 684 31.70 -20.42 -12.16
CA ALA A 684 32.96 -19.76 -11.81
C ALA A 684 33.87 -19.51 -13.02
N GLU A 685 33.96 -20.49 -13.92
CA GLU A 685 34.80 -20.49 -15.12
C GLU A 685 34.48 -19.31 -16.06
N ASN A 686 33.20 -18.99 -16.20
CA ASN A 686 32.70 -17.95 -17.08
C ASN A 686 32.75 -16.55 -16.43
N CYS A 687 32.94 -16.47 -15.12
CA CYS A 687 32.82 -15.22 -14.36
C CYS A 687 34.02 -14.29 -14.57
N ILE A 688 33.77 -13.03 -14.93
CA ILE A 688 34.83 -12.01 -15.09
C ILE A 688 35.03 -11.11 -13.86
N GLN A 689 34.38 -11.41 -12.73
CA GLN A 689 34.53 -10.70 -11.44
C GLN A 689 34.22 -9.19 -11.50
N CYS A 690 33.17 -8.80 -12.23
CA CYS A 690 32.79 -7.40 -12.44
C CYS A 690 31.79 -6.85 -11.42
N ASN A 691 31.22 -7.70 -10.56
CA ASN A 691 30.18 -7.38 -9.57
C ASN A 691 28.86 -6.77 -10.09
N GLN A 692 28.66 -6.64 -11.41
CA GLN A 692 27.43 -6.06 -11.97
C GLN A 692 26.16 -6.82 -11.57
N CYS A 693 26.24 -8.14 -11.38
CA CYS A 693 25.12 -8.95 -10.92
C CYS A 693 24.62 -8.57 -9.51
N SER A 694 25.52 -8.20 -8.61
CA SER A 694 25.18 -7.69 -7.27
C SER A 694 24.69 -6.24 -7.34
N PHE A 695 25.32 -5.42 -8.18
CA PHE A 695 24.94 -4.02 -8.39
C PHE A 695 23.46 -3.87 -8.75
N VAL A 696 22.98 -4.70 -9.67
CA VAL A 696 21.60 -4.62 -10.19
C VAL A 696 20.59 -5.45 -9.41
N CYS A 697 21.02 -6.21 -8.39
CA CYS A 697 20.11 -7.08 -7.65
C CYS A 697 19.17 -6.23 -6.80
N PRO A 698 17.85 -6.26 -7.05
CA PRO A 698 16.90 -5.41 -6.33
C PRO A 698 16.69 -5.83 -4.86
N HIS A 699 17.13 -7.03 -4.48
CA HIS A 699 16.90 -7.60 -3.14
C HIS A 699 18.19 -7.90 -2.39
N ALA A 700 19.35 -7.48 -2.89
CA ALA A 700 20.67 -7.82 -2.34
C ALA A 700 20.94 -9.33 -2.18
N SER A 701 20.26 -10.18 -2.95
CA SER A 701 20.39 -11.65 -2.87
C SER A 701 21.63 -12.22 -3.56
N ILE A 702 22.52 -11.36 -4.08
CA ILE A 702 23.78 -11.74 -4.71
C ILE A 702 24.92 -11.01 -4.00
N LEU A 703 25.78 -11.80 -3.37
CA LEU A 703 26.89 -11.35 -2.53
C LEU A 703 28.23 -11.69 -3.19
N PRO A 704 29.01 -10.70 -3.66
CA PRO A 704 30.40 -10.90 -4.03
C PRO A 704 31.23 -11.12 -2.75
N VAL A 705 31.89 -12.28 -2.66
CA VAL A 705 32.75 -12.65 -1.55
C VAL A 705 34.20 -12.49 -1.97
N LEU A 706 34.98 -11.81 -1.13
CA LEU A 706 36.42 -11.72 -1.23
C LEU A 706 37.03 -12.25 0.07
N ALA A 707 37.75 -13.37 -0.01
CA ALA A 707 38.26 -14.09 1.15
C ALA A 707 39.75 -14.39 0.98
N THR A 708 40.50 -14.36 2.08
CA THR A 708 41.86 -14.92 2.13
C THR A 708 41.80 -16.45 2.25
N ASP A 709 42.89 -17.14 1.93
CA ASP A 709 42.95 -18.60 2.09
C ASP A 709 42.72 -19.05 3.55
N ASP A 710 43.09 -18.21 4.52
CA ASP A 710 42.83 -18.45 5.95
C ASP A 710 41.35 -18.38 6.31
N GLU A 711 40.62 -17.40 5.76
CA GLU A 711 39.17 -17.25 5.96
C GLU A 711 38.38 -18.40 5.33
N LEU A 712 38.98 -19.15 4.39
CA LEU A 712 38.34 -20.27 3.70
C LEU A 712 38.57 -21.65 4.36
N LYS A 713 39.34 -21.74 5.45
CA LYS A 713 39.67 -23.02 6.11
C LYS A 713 38.46 -23.86 6.51
N ASN A 714 37.36 -23.21 6.88
CA ASN A 714 36.11 -23.86 7.30
C ASN A 714 35.00 -23.78 6.22
N ALA A 715 35.36 -23.46 4.98
CA ALA A 715 34.40 -23.36 3.89
C ALA A 715 33.79 -24.75 3.58
N PRO A 716 32.48 -24.84 3.30
CA PRO A 716 31.89 -26.08 2.78
C PRO A 716 32.63 -26.56 1.54
N ALA A 717 32.68 -27.88 1.31
CA ALA A 717 33.34 -28.44 0.12
C ALA A 717 32.75 -27.92 -1.20
N SER A 718 31.48 -27.49 -1.19
CA SER A 718 30.78 -26.88 -2.31
C SER A 718 30.98 -25.37 -2.45
N PHE A 719 31.79 -24.73 -1.59
CA PHE A 719 32.08 -23.29 -1.61
C PHE A 719 33.23 -22.99 -2.56
N GLU A 720 33.03 -23.30 -3.83
CA GLU A 720 34.04 -23.06 -4.87
C GLU A 720 34.42 -21.58 -4.97
N THR A 721 35.70 -21.29 -5.16
CA THR A 721 36.21 -19.94 -5.38
C THR A 721 37.12 -19.91 -6.60
N LYS A 722 37.50 -18.70 -7.04
CA LYS A 722 38.54 -18.50 -8.05
C LYS A 722 39.47 -17.36 -7.64
N PRO A 723 40.75 -17.37 -8.05
CA PRO A 723 41.68 -16.28 -7.72
C PRO A 723 41.13 -14.92 -8.13
N ALA A 724 41.20 -13.93 -7.23
CA ALA A 724 40.67 -12.59 -7.49
C ALA A 724 41.50 -11.84 -8.55
N VAL A 725 40.82 -11.13 -9.45
CA VAL A 725 41.41 -10.40 -10.58
C VAL A 725 41.47 -8.91 -10.26
N GLY A 726 42.68 -8.37 -10.18
CA GLY A 726 42.99 -6.97 -9.87
C GLY A 726 44.34 -6.87 -9.17
N LYS A 727 45.09 -5.78 -9.35
CA LYS A 727 46.43 -5.64 -8.75
C LYS A 727 46.34 -5.60 -7.21
N GLU A 728 45.35 -4.87 -6.72
CA GLU A 728 44.98 -4.70 -5.33
C GLU A 728 44.32 -5.94 -4.69
N LEU A 729 43.89 -6.91 -5.51
CA LEU A 729 43.20 -8.13 -5.06
C LEU A 729 44.09 -9.37 -5.02
N LYS A 730 45.40 -9.21 -5.24
CA LYS A 730 46.35 -10.34 -5.22
C LYS A 730 46.35 -10.99 -3.84
N GLY A 731 46.23 -12.32 -3.80
CA GLY A 731 46.17 -13.10 -2.55
C GLY A 731 44.75 -13.33 -2.01
N TYR A 732 43.73 -12.81 -2.68
CA TYR A 732 42.34 -13.11 -2.36
C TYR A 732 41.73 -14.12 -3.33
N GLN A 733 40.77 -14.87 -2.82
CA GLN A 733 39.82 -15.69 -3.57
C GLN A 733 38.50 -14.93 -3.74
N PHE A 734 37.86 -15.12 -4.87
CA PHE A 734 36.62 -14.47 -5.26
C PHE A 734 35.51 -15.51 -5.50
N ARG A 735 34.30 -15.19 -5.05
CA ARG A 735 33.08 -15.96 -5.33
C ARG A 735 31.88 -15.03 -5.52
N ILE A 736 30.95 -15.41 -6.37
CA ILE A 736 29.58 -14.87 -6.33
C ILE A 736 28.72 -15.84 -5.55
N GLN A 737 28.33 -15.46 -4.33
CA GLN A 737 27.41 -16.24 -3.52
C GLN A 737 25.96 -15.78 -3.78
N VAL A 738 25.06 -16.75 -3.92
CA VAL A 738 23.63 -16.50 -4.10
C VAL A 738 22.91 -16.88 -2.81
N ASN A 739 22.12 -15.95 -2.29
CA ASN A 739 21.15 -16.24 -1.23
C ASN A 739 19.85 -16.71 -1.89
N THR A 740 19.66 -18.03 -1.95
CA THR A 740 18.52 -18.65 -2.65
C THR A 740 17.18 -18.41 -1.96
N LEU A 741 17.18 -18.17 -0.64
CA LEU A 741 15.95 -18.00 0.14
C LEU A 741 15.40 -16.57 0.11
N ASP A 742 16.23 -15.56 -0.12
CA ASP A 742 15.75 -14.17 -0.31
C ASP A 742 15.68 -13.74 -1.77
N CYS A 743 16.24 -14.54 -2.69
CA CYS A 743 16.11 -14.32 -4.13
C CYS A 743 14.62 -14.36 -4.53
N GLN A 744 14.20 -13.39 -5.34
CA GLN A 744 12.85 -13.34 -5.94
C GLN A 744 12.80 -13.92 -7.37
N GLY A 745 13.91 -14.49 -7.85
CA GLY A 745 13.97 -15.17 -9.14
C GLY A 745 13.75 -14.28 -10.37
N CYS A 746 13.97 -12.96 -10.25
CA CYS A 746 13.67 -12.02 -11.33
C CYS A 746 14.51 -12.21 -12.60
N GLY A 747 15.76 -12.68 -12.47
CA GLY A 747 16.66 -12.94 -13.60
C GLY A 747 17.55 -11.77 -14.05
N ASN A 748 17.38 -10.56 -13.51
CA ASN A 748 18.17 -9.36 -13.92
C ASN A 748 19.68 -9.59 -13.85
N CYS A 749 20.16 -10.32 -12.85
CA CYS A 749 21.58 -10.64 -12.67
C CYS A 749 22.16 -11.54 -13.78
N ALA A 750 21.40 -12.53 -14.22
CA ALA A 750 21.78 -13.43 -15.31
C ALA A 750 21.70 -12.70 -16.65
N ASP A 751 20.68 -11.86 -16.81
CA ASP A 751 20.48 -11.04 -17.98
C ASP A 751 21.66 -10.08 -18.24
N ILE A 752 22.01 -9.27 -17.23
CA ILE A 752 23.07 -8.26 -17.38
C ILE A 752 24.50 -8.85 -17.37
N CYS A 753 24.66 -10.14 -17.08
CA CYS A 753 25.99 -10.76 -17.01
C CYS A 753 26.75 -10.53 -18.33
N PRO A 754 27.86 -9.75 -18.31
CA PRO A 754 28.53 -9.28 -19.52
C PRO A 754 29.50 -10.31 -20.14
N SER A 755 29.69 -11.46 -19.48
CA SER A 755 30.55 -12.52 -20.02
C SER A 755 29.95 -13.16 -21.26
N LYS A 756 30.79 -13.48 -22.25
CA LYS A 756 30.38 -14.09 -23.53
C LYS A 756 29.63 -15.40 -23.34
N LYS A 757 30.12 -16.24 -22.43
CA LYS A 757 29.38 -17.37 -21.87
C LYS A 757 28.79 -16.90 -20.54
N LYS A 758 27.50 -17.15 -20.31
CA LYS A 758 26.85 -16.64 -19.09
C LYS A 758 27.51 -17.27 -17.86
N ALA A 759 27.83 -16.42 -16.88
CA ALA A 759 28.37 -16.83 -15.58
C ALA A 759 27.28 -17.03 -14.53
N LEU A 760 26.03 -16.77 -14.89
CA LEU A 760 24.84 -16.99 -14.09
C LEU A 760 23.76 -17.60 -14.99
N GLU A 761 23.22 -18.75 -14.58
CA GLU A 761 22.12 -19.44 -15.25
C GLU A 761 20.96 -19.65 -14.27
N MET A 762 19.72 -19.45 -14.70
CA MET A 762 18.56 -19.65 -13.82
C MET A 762 18.26 -21.16 -13.71
N LYS A 763 18.24 -21.70 -12.49
CA LYS A 763 17.91 -23.10 -12.17
C LYS A 763 16.76 -23.16 -11.18
N HIS A 764 16.02 -24.27 -11.14
CA HIS A 764 14.97 -24.48 -10.15
C HIS A 764 15.51 -24.40 -8.73
N ILE A 765 14.81 -23.69 -7.84
CA ILE A 765 15.26 -23.41 -6.47
C ILE A 765 15.60 -24.69 -5.68
N GLU A 766 14.82 -25.76 -5.84
CA GLU A 766 15.00 -27.05 -5.15
C GLU A 766 16.34 -27.71 -5.47
N THR A 767 16.87 -27.50 -6.69
CA THR A 767 18.18 -28.02 -7.10
C THR A 767 19.35 -27.27 -6.46
N GLN A 768 19.08 -26.07 -5.93
CA GLN A 768 20.11 -25.14 -5.45
C GLN A 768 20.13 -25.02 -3.93
N VAL A 769 18.98 -25.13 -3.26
CA VAL A 769 18.84 -24.93 -1.80
C VAL A 769 19.78 -25.83 -0.97
N PRO A 770 19.88 -27.15 -1.18
CA PRO A 770 20.73 -28.02 -0.36
C PRO A 770 22.20 -27.58 -0.32
N THR A 771 22.69 -27.02 -1.43
CA THR A 771 24.07 -26.58 -1.59
C THR A 771 24.27 -25.12 -1.20
N GLN A 772 23.37 -24.23 -1.66
CA GLN A 772 23.57 -22.79 -1.54
C GLN A 772 23.18 -22.22 -0.18
N VAL A 773 22.28 -22.86 0.58
CA VAL A 773 21.93 -22.39 1.93
C VAL A 773 23.12 -22.52 2.89
N PRO A 774 23.82 -23.67 3.01
CA PRO A 774 25.05 -23.77 3.79
C PRO A 774 26.15 -22.82 3.30
N ASN A 775 26.33 -22.71 1.97
CA ASN A 775 27.31 -21.79 1.39
C ASN A 775 27.02 -20.33 1.72
N HIS A 776 25.76 -19.90 1.69
CA HIS A 776 25.39 -18.55 2.08
C HIS A 776 25.61 -18.31 3.57
N LYS A 777 25.22 -19.25 4.44
CA LYS A 777 25.52 -19.17 5.88
C LYS A 777 27.03 -18.99 6.13
N PHE A 778 27.88 -19.75 5.44
CA PHE A 778 29.33 -19.59 5.51
C PHE A 778 29.78 -18.22 4.98
N SER A 779 29.25 -17.75 3.84
CA SER A 779 29.62 -16.44 3.28
C SER A 779 29.38 -15.26 4.22
N LEU A 780 28.38 -15.35 5.11
CA LEU A 780 28.10 -14.32 6.11
C LEU A 780 29.14 -14.26 7.23
N THR A 781 29.96 -15.30 7.40
CA THR A 781 31.08 -15.33 8.35
C THR A 781 32.34 -14.67 7.80
N VAL A 782 32.41 -14.46 6.47
CA VAL A 782 33.54 -13.80 5.81
C VAL A 782 33.35 -12.27 5.90
N PRO A 783 34.28 -11.52 6.51
CA PRO A 783 34.17 -10.07 6.61
C PRO A 783 34.18 -9.40 5.22
N PHE A 784 33.33 -8.38 5.05
CA PHE A 784 33.37 -7.50 3.88
C PHE A 784 34.73 -6.81 3.79
N LYS A 785 35.30 -6.77 2.58
CA LYS A 785 36.58 -6.13 2.27
C LYS A 785 36.29 -4.75 1.66
N ASP A 786 35.88 -3.84 2.53
CA ASP A 786 35.28 -2.54 2.21
C ASP A 786 36.30 -1.41 1.93
N ASP A 787 37.60 -1.68 2.07
CA ASP A 787 38.69 -0.70 1.98
C ASP A 787 39.72 -0.98 0.87
N ILE A 788 39.61 -2.11 0.16
CA ILE A 788 40.63 -2.55 -0.81
C ILE A 788 40.44 -1.92 -2.20
N VAL A 789 39.19 -1.83 -2.66
CA VAL A 789 38.83 -1.27 -3.98
C VAL A 789 38.01 -0.03 -3.77
N SER A 790 38.26 1.02 -4.56
CA SER A 790 37.54 2.30 -4.42
C SER A 790 36.01 2.10 -4.36
N ARG A 791 35.42 2.61 -3.27
CA ARG A 791 33.97 2.64 -3.00
C ARG A 791 33.19 3.33 -4.13
N GLU A 792 33.82 4.26 -4.83
CA GLU A 792 33.24 5.05 -5.91
C GLU A 792 33.21 4.31 -7.27
N SER A 793 33.73 3.08 -7.34
CA SER A 793 33.72 2.25 -8.56
C SER A 793 32.56 1.24 -8.56
N VAL A 794 32.09 0.83 -9.74
CA VAL A 794 31.05 -0.22 -9.87
C VAL A 794 31.48 -1.52 -9.18
N LYS A 795 32.75 -1.91 -9.26
CA LYS A 795 33.24 -3.13 -8.61
C LYS A 795 33.36 -2.95 -7.09
N GLY A 796 34.00 -1.87 -6.64
CA GLY A 796 34.27 -1.62 -5.22
C GLY A 796 33.03 -1.28 -4.39
N SER A 797 32.05 -0.58 -4.96
CA SER A 797 30.75 -0.34 -4.31
C SER A 797 30.04 -1.63 -3.90
N GLN A 798 30.29 -2.74 -4.61
CA GLN A 798 29.67 -4.04 -4.32
C GLN A 798 30.50 -4.92 -3.37
N PHE A 799 31.68 -4.47 -2.97
CA PHE A 799 32.39 -5.04 -1.82
C PHE A 799 31.99 -4.35 -0.50
N GLN A 800 31.21 -3.28 -0.57
CA GLN A 800 30.54 -2.70 0.59
C GLN A 800 29.34 -3.55 0.98
N LYS A 801 29.08 -3.64 2.29
CA LYS A 801 27.83 -4.23 2.80
C LYS A 801 26.64 -3.40 2.31
N PRO A 802 25.66 -3.98 1.62
CA PRO A 802 24.40 -3.29 1.36
C PRO A 802 23.63 -3.10 2.68
N LEU A 803 23.16 -1.89 2.94
CA LEU A 803 22.40 -1.55 4.17
C LEU A 803 20.90 -1.41 3.90
N MET A 804 20.44 -1.95 2.78
CA MET A 804 19.04 -2.21 2.43
C MET A 804 18.97 -3.56 1.70
N GLU A 805 18.39 -4.57 2.36
CA GLU A 805 18.42 -5.96 1.93
C GLU A 805 17.03 -6.63 2.07
N PHE A 806 16.69 -7.52 1.14
CA PHE A 806 15.54 -8.42 1.23
C PHE A 806 14.17 -7.75 1.44
N SER A 807 13.96 -6.59 0.83
CA SER A 807 12.70 -5.83 0.93
C SER A 807 11.49 -6.57 0.36
N GLY A 808 10.28 -6.14 0.74
CA GLY A 808 9.01 -6.63 0.20
C GLY A 808 8.68 -6.20 -1.24
N ALA A 809 9.64 -5.62 -1.97
CA ALA A 809 9.44 -5.12 -3.33
C ALA A 809 9.21 -6.24 -4.36
N CYS A 810 8.62 -5.88 -5.51
CA CYS A 810 8.36 -6.81 -6.61
C CYS A 810 9.62 -7.46 -7.15
N ALA A 811 9.52 -8.69 -7.67
CA ALA A 811 10.63 -9.36 -8.36
C ALA A 811 11.10 -8.52 -9.56
N GLY A 812 12.34 -8.02 -9.50
CA GLY A 812 12.90 -7.16 -10.55
C GLY A 812 12.54 -5.68 -10.43
N CYS A 813 12.11 -5.21 -9.26
CA CYS A 813 11.77 -3.80 -9.03
C CYS A 813 12.90 -2.84 -9.44
N GLY A 814 12.58 -1.84 -10.25
CA GLY A 814 13.53 -0.82 -10.70
C GLY A 814 13.94 0.21 -9.63
N GLU A 815 13.23 0.29 -8.50
CA GLU A 815 13.52 1.29 -7.46
C GLU A 815 14.67 0.87 -6.54
N THR A 816 14.59 -0.35 -6.01
CA THR A 816 15.41 -0.84 -4.90
C THR A 816 16.89 -0.95 -5.21
N SER A 817 17.27 -1.19 -6.48
CA SER A 817 18.67 -1.27 -6.87
C SER A 817 19.39 0.07 -6.67
N TYR A 818 18.72 1.20 -6.94
CA TYR A 818 19.26 2.54 -6.67
C TYR A 818 19.48 2.76 -5.18
N VAL A 819 18.47 2.47 -4.35
CA VAL A 819 18.54 2.68 -2.90
C VAL A 819 19.60 1.77 -2.27
N LYS A 820 19.69 0.50 -2.67
CA LYS A 820 20.76 -0.41 -2.21
C LYS A 820 22.13 0.19 -2.48
N VAL A 821 22.41 0.62 -3.71
CA VAL A 821 23.70 1.22 -4.07
C VAL A 821 23.94 2.53 -3.31
N LEU A 822 22.91 3.35 -3.10
CA LEU A 822 23.00 4.56 -2.30
C LEU A 822 23.44 4.25 -0.86
N THR A 823 22.84 3.23 -0.24
CA THR A 823 23.25 2.80 1.12
C THR A 823 24.68 2.24 1.15
N GLN A 824 25.14 1.62 0.07
CA GLN A 824 26.53 1.18 -0.07
C GLN A 824 27.53 2.34 -0.15
N LEU A 825 27.08 3.56 -0.49
CA LEU A 825 27.93 4.76 -0.56
C LEU A 825 27.89 5.61 0.71
N PHE A 826 26.74 5.71 1.39
CA PHE A 826 26.56 6.68 2.49
C PHE A 826 25.83 6.12 3.72
N GLY A 827 25.45 4.83 3.71
CA GLY A 827 24.49 4.28 4.65
C GLY A 827 24.88 4.37 6.13
N GLU A 828 26.18 4.38 6.45
CA GLU A 828 26.68 4.50 7.81
C GLU A 828 26.44 5.89 8.45
N ARG A 829 26.02 6.88 7.67
CA ARG A 829 25.77 8.26 8.15
C ARG A 829 24.50 8.88 7.57
N MET A 830 23.66 8.10 6.91
CA MET A 830 22.48 8.63 6.23
C MET A 830 21.24 8.67 7.14
N ILE A 831 20.43 9.72 6.99
CA ILE A 831 19.09 9.82 7.56
C ILE A 831 18.12 9.98 6.40
N ILE A 832 17.03 9.22 6.43
CA ILE A 832 16.09 9.05 5.34
C ILE A 832 14.70 9.56 5.75
N ALA A 833 14.23 10.59 5.06
CA ALA A 833 12.84 11.03 5.02
C ALA A 833 12.13 10.42 3.80
N ASN A 834 11.29 9.41 4.01
CA ASN A 834 10.63 8.68 2.94
C ASN A 834 9.21 9.21 2.73
N ALA A 835 8.85 9.59 1.49
CA ALA A 835 7.45 9.87 1.14
C ALA A 835 6.62 8.59 1.11
N THR A 836 5.33 8.65 1.46
CA THR A 836 4.46 7.48 1.31
C THR A 836 4.37 7.05 -0.16
N GLY A 837 4.54 5.76 -0.44
CA GLY A 837 4.57 5.24 -1.82
C GLY A 837 5.16 3.83 -1.86
N CYS A 838 5.62 3.37 -3.03
CA CYS A 838 6.32 2.09 -3.11
C CYS A 838 7.46 2.01 -2.09
N SER A 839 8.29 3.07 -2.05
CA SER A 839 9.47 3.15 -1.20
C SER A 839 9.19 3.02 0.29
N SER A 840 8.07 3.56 0.78
CA SER A 840 7.68 3.34 2.18
C SER A 840 7.12 1.94 2.42
N ILE A 841 6.36 1.38 1.48
CA ILE A 841 5.78 0.05 1.62
C ILE A 841 6.86 -1.02 1.63
N TRP A 842 7.75 -1.08 0.64
CA TRP A 842 8.84 -2.07 0.69
C TRP A 842 9.92 -1.70 1.71
N GLY A 843 10.01 -0.43 2.12
CA GLY A 843 11.02 0.09 3.04
C GLY A 843 10.71 -0.07 4.53
N ALA A 844 9.43 -0.20 4.93
CA ALA A 844 9.05 -0.31 6.35
C ALA A 844 7.65 -0.91 6.59
N SER A 845 7.23 -1.95 5.85
CA SER A 845 6.00 -2.67 6.21
C SER A 845 6.26 -3.62 7.39
N ALA A 846 5.74 -3.27 8.55
CA ALA A 846 5.91 -4.06 9.77
C ALA A 846 5.44 -5.52 9.59
N PRO A 847 6.18 -6.52 10.14
CA PRO A 847 7.36 -6.38 10.99
C PRO A 847 8.71 -6.36 10.24
N SER A 848 8.69 -6.29 8.90
CA SER A 848 9.85 -6.52 8.05
C SER A 848 10.53 -5.23 7.61
N VAL A 849 11.70 -4.96 8.18
CA VAL A 849 12.50 -3.76 7.94
C VAL A 849 13.77 -4.17 7.19
N PRO A 850 13.92 -3.76 5.90
CA PRO A 850 15.05 -4.13 5.05
C PRO A 850 16.32 -3.33 5.32
N TYR A 851 16.21 -2.16 5.94
CA TYR A 851 17.39 -1.38 6.33
C TYR A 851 18.13 -2.10 7.44
N CYS A 852 19.46 -2.15 7.38
CA CYS A 852 20.29 -2.85 8.37
C CYS A 852 21.53 -2.05 8.74
N THR A 853 22.36 -2.57 9.66
CA THR A 853 23.57 -1.89 10.13
C THR A 853 24.84 -2.54 9.61
N ASP A 854 25.93 -1.78 9.56
CA ASP A 854 27.29 -2.28 9.34
C ASP A 854 27.82 -3.07 10.56
N LYS A 855 29.10 -3.47 10.50
CA LYS A 855 29.79 -4.19 11.58
C LYS A 855 29.95 -3.38 12.88
N ASN A 856 29.77 -2.06 12.82
CA ASN A 856 29.87 -1.14 13.96
C ASN A 856 28.50 -0.75 14.53
N GLY A 857 27.41 -1.28 13.98
CA GLY A 857 26.05 -0.91 14.38
C GLY A 857 25.55 0.40 13.73
N HIS A 858 26.25 0.94 12.72
CA HIS A 858 25.80 2.14 12.01
C HIS A 858 24.98 1.77 10.77
N GLY A 859 23.89 2.49 10.51
CA GLY A 859 23.08 2.28 9.32
C GLY A 859 22.10 3.43 9.09
N PRO A 860 21.27 3.33 8.03
CA PRO A 860 20.29 4.35 7.71
C PRO A 860 19.26 4.52 8.83
N ALA A 861 19.12 5.73 9.37
CA ALA A 861 17.97 6.08 10.20
C ALA A 861 16.80 6.44 9.27
N TRP A 862 15.67 5.76 9.39
CA TRP A 862 14.56 5.86 8.43
C TRP A 862 13.28 6.34 9.10
N GLY A 863 12.54 7.24 8.44
CA GLY A 863 11.20 7.65 8.86
C GLY A 863 10.30 7.99 7.67
N ASN A 864 9.00 7.69 7.79
CA ASN A 864 7.95 8.15 6.89
C ASN A 864 6.99 9.02 7.69
N SER A 865 6.90 10.30 7.32
CA SER A 865 5.87 11.21 7.84
C SER A 865 4.56 10.96 7.08
N LEU A 866 4.34 11.66 5.96
CA LEU A 866 3.15 11.50 5.11
C LEU A 866 3.53 11.38 3.62
N PHE A 867 2.54 11.50 2.74
CA PHE A 867 2.76 11.45 1.30
C PHE A 867 3.19 12.82 0.77
N GLU A 868 2.59 13.87 1.29
CA GLU A 868 2.68 15.25 0.83
C GLU A 868 3.94 16.00 1.32
N ASP A 869 4.60 15.55 2.40
CA ASP A 869 5.50 16.40 3.19
C ASP A 869 6.96 15.88 3.29
N ALA A 870 7.35 14.89 2.49
CA ALA A 870 8.66 14.25 2.71
C ALA A 870 9.86 15.18 2.51
N ALA A 871 9.74 16.22 1.68
CA ALA A 871 10.80 17.21 1.49
C ALA A 871 10.94 18.04 2.76
N GLU A 872 9.82 18.56 3.27
CA GLU A 872 9.72 19.37 4.47
C GLU A 872 10.12 18.59 5.72
N PHE A 873 9.76 17.30 5.78
CA PHE A 873 10.18 16.40 6.84
C PHE A 873 11.70 16.20 6.85
N GLY A 874 12.30 15.93 5.68
CA GLY A 874 13.75 15.88 5.53
C GLY A 874 14.44 17.20 5.86
N TYR A 875 13.82 18.32 5.48
CA TYR A 875 14.30 19.67 5.81
C TYR A 875 14.30 19.92 7.32
N GLY A 876 13.22 19.55 8.02
CA GLY A 876 13.12 19.64 9.48
C GLY A 876 14.17 18.78 10.19
N ILE A 877 14.44 17.56 9.69
CA ILE A 877 15.55 16.73 10.18
C ILE A 877 16.89 17.45 9.99
N SER A 878 17.13 18.05 8.81
CA SER A 878 18.35 18.81 8.53
C SER A 878 18.53 19.96 9.51
N MET A 879 17.51 20.79 9.72
CA MET A 879 17.52 21.90 10.69
C MET A 879 17.89 21.40 12.10
N GLY A 880 17.28 20.30 12.55
CA GLY A 880 17.57 19.71 13.86
C GLY A 880 19.01 19.22 14.00
N VAL A 881 19.54 18.56 12.97
CA VAL A 881 20.93 18.08 12.94
C VAL A 881 21.91 19.25 12.93
N ILE A 882 21.67 20.27 12.10
CA ILE A 882 22.50 21.49 12.01
C ILE A 882 22.56 22.17 13.38
N GLN A 883 21.42 22.42 14.02
CA GLN A 883 21.36 23.07 15.33
C GLN A 883 22.13 22.30 16.39
N ARG A 884 21.97 20.97 16.44
CA ARG A 884 22.69 20.11 17.38
C ARG A 884 24.20 20.12 17.13
N ARG A 885 24.63 20.10 15.86
CA ARG A 885 26.06 20.16 15.50
C ARG A 885 26.68 21.53 15.75
N GLN A 886 25.92 22.61 15.62
CA GLN A 886 26.38 23.94 15.97
C GLN A 886 26.63 24.08 17.47
N LYS A 887 25.72 23.55 18.31
CA LYS A 887 25.92 23.48 19.76
C LYS A 887 27.19 22.68 20.10
N LEU A 888 27.40 21.54 19.46
CA LEU A 888 28.65 20.77 19.62
C LEU A 888 29.88 21.59 19.23
N ALA A 889 29.85 22.29 18.10
CA ALA A 889 30.95 23.13 17.65
C ALA A 889 31.28 24.23 18.67
N ASP A 890 30.27 24.86 19.27
CA ASP A 890 30.48 25.91 20.27
C ASP A 890 31.10 25.35 21.57
N LEU A 891 30.66 24.17 22.02
CA LEU A 891 31.29 23.47 23.15
C LEU A 891 32.75 23.08 22.86
N ILE A 892 33.03 22.63 21.63
CA ILE A 892 34.41 22.29 21.24
C ILE A 892 35.29 23.55 21.19
N LYS A 893 34.78 24.69 20.69
CA LYS A 893 35.51 25.97 20.73
C LYS A 893 35.82 26.39 22.16
N GLU A 894 34.87 26.24 23.08
CA GLU A 894 35.08 26.48 24.50
C GLU A 894 36.18 25.56 25.06
N ALA A 895 36.12 24.26 24.78
CA ALA A 895 37.12 23.30 25.26
C ALA A 895 38.54 23.60 24.73
N VAL A 896 38.67 23.97 23.45
CA VAL A 896 39.96 24.31 22.81
C VAL A 896 40.58 25.57 23.41
N SER A 897 39.78 26.46 24.01
CA SER A 897 40.25 27.66 24.70
C SER A 897 40.86 27.41 26.08
N ASP A 898 40.68 26.20 26.66
CA ASP A 898 41.33 25.81 27.92
C ASP A 898 42.78 25.36 27.67
N ASP A 899 43.74 26.09 28.24
CA ASP A 899 45.17 25.76 28.17
C ASP A 899 45.53 24.44 28.85
N LYS A 900 44.65 23.89 29.69
CA LYS A 900 44.83 22.60 30.37
C LYS A 900 44.33 21.42 29.53
N LEU A 901 43.74 21.66 28.35
CA LEU A 901 43.28 20.61 27.46
C LEU A 901 44.49 19.80 26.93
N PRO A 902 44.48 18.46 27.04
CA PRO A 902 45.53 17.62 26.48
C PRO A 902 45.75 17.89 24.99
N GLU A 903 47.01 17.97 24.55
CA GLU A 903 47.40 18.36 23.20
C GLU A 903 46.72 17.50 22.10
N GLY A 904 46.64 16.18 22.32
CA GLY A 904 45.96 15.27 21.39
C GLY A 904 44.45 15.56 21.24
N LEU A 905 43.77 15.94 22.33
CA LEU A 905 42.36 16.35 22.28
C LEU A 905 42.22 17.70 21.58
N LYS A 906 43.10 18.65 21.87
CA LYS A 906 43.12 19.98 21.23
C LYS A 906 43.29 19.87 19.71
N ALA A 907 44.21 19.01 19.26
CA ALA A 907 44.45 18.76 17.83
C ALA A 907 43.23 18.11 17.15
N ALA A 908 42.65 17.06 17.75
CA ALA A 908 41.47 16.40 17.18
C ALA A 908 40.23 17.32 17.15
N MET A 909 40.03 18.12 18.19
CA MET A 909 38.96 19.12 18.27
C MET A 909 39.11 20.22 17.22
N THR A 910 40.34 20.73 17.03
CA THR A 910 40.63 21.75 16.02
C THR A 910 40.41 21.21 14.61
N GLY A 911 40.94 20.02 14.31
CA GLY A 911 40.71 19.37 13.01
C GLY A 911 39.24 19.07 12.75
N TRP A 912 38.46 18.70 13.78
CA TRP A 912 37.03 18.52 13.65
C TRP A 912 36.31 19.84 13.31
N LEU A 913 36.68 20.96 13.94
CA LEU A 913 36.09 22.28 13.65
C LEU A 913 36.39 22.74 12.22
N GLU A 914 37.64 22.61 11.76
CA GLU A 914 38.05 22.96 10.40
C GLU A 914 37.36 22.09 9.34
N GLY A 915 37.20 20.80 9.65
CA GLY A 915 36.59 19.82 8.77
C GLY A 915 35.10 19.58 8.98
N MET A 916 34.37 20.38 9.78
CA MET A 916 33.04 20.00 10.30
C MET A 916 31.99 19.69 9.23
N ASN A 917 32.17 20.18 8.00
CA ASN A 917 31.27 19.98 6.86
C ASN A 917 31.80 18.97 5.83
N ASP A 918 32.95 18.35 6.08
CA ASP A 918 33.53 17.29 5.28
C ASP A 918 33.31 15.92 5.95
N PRO A 919 32.67 14.95 5.27
CA PRO A 919 32.36 13.65 5.86
C PRO A 919 33.60 12.80 6.17
N ALA A 920 34.69 12.93 5.41
CA ALA A 920 35.93 12.18 5.65
C ALA A 920 36.70 12.78 6.84
N ALA A 921 36.89 14.10 6.87
CA ALA A 921 37.56 14.82 7.94
C ALA A 921 36.81 14.65 9.29
N THR A 922 35.49 14.80 9.29
CA THR A 922 34.68 14.58 10.51
C THR A 922 34.73 13.14 11.00
N ARG A 923 34.88 12.15 10.12
CA ARG A 923 35.08 10.76 10.52
C ARG A 923 36.45 10.55 11.15
N THR A 924 37.52 11.00 10.49
CA THR A 924 38.88 10.90 11.02
C THR A 924 39.01 11.55 12.40
N HIS A 925 38.59 12.80 12.54
CA HIS A 925 38.70 13.53 13.80
C HIS A 925 37.67 13.09 14.83
N GLY A 926 36.45 12.72 14.40
CA GLY A 926 35.41 12.21 15.29
C GLY A 926 35.79 10.88 15.94
N ASP A 927 36.38 9.95 15.19
CA ASP A 927 36.82 8.67 15.74
C ASP A 927 38.02 8.85 16.69
N GLN A 928 38.93 9.80 16.39
CA GLN A 928 39.99 10.22 17.31
C GLN A 928 39.40 10.81 18.61
N LEU A 929 38.43 11.71 18.51
CA LEU A 929 37.75 12.32 19.65
C LEU A 929 37.06 11.26 20.52
N LYS A 930 36.32 10.32 19.91
CA LYS A 930 35.67 9.22 20.64
C LYS A 930 36.67 8.42 21.48
N LYS A 931 37.80 8.05 20.88
CA LYS A 931 38.86 7.30 21.57
C LYS A 931 39.49 8.12 22.71
N LEU A 932 39.92 9.35 22.41
CA LEU A 932 40.61 10.20 23.38
C LEU A 932 39.71 10.61 24.55
N LEU A 933 38.42 10.89 24.30
CA LEU A 933 37.46 11.26 25.34
C LEU A 933 37.04 10.08 26.22
N ALA A 934 37.07 8.84 25.70
CA ALA A 934 36.81 7.65 26.49
C ALA A 934 37.87 7.44 27.58
N ASP A 935 39.14 7.73 27.26
CA ASP A 935 40.29 7.55 28.16
C ASP A 935 40.60 8.79 29.03
N ALA A 936 40.04 9.95 28.68
CA ALA A 936 40.30 11.21 29.38
C ALA A 936 39.58 11.32 30.73
N LYS A 937 40.19 12.04 31.68
CA LYS A 937 39.49 12.55 32.87
C LYS A 937 38.53 13.66 32.43
N ARG A 938 37.28 13.29 32.17
CA ARG A 938 36.25 14.20 31.62
C ARG A 938 35.79 15.22 32.67
N THR A 939 35.96 16.51 32.35
CA THR A 939 35.25 17.62 33.00
C THR A 939 33.77 17.60 32.58
N PRO A 940 32.87 18.38 33.21
CA PRO A 940 31.47 18.49 32.76
C PRO A 940 31.35 18.85 31.28
N LEU A 941 32.17 19.79 30.79
CA LEU A 941 32.22 20.20 29.38
C LEU A 941 32.64 19.04 28.45
N LEU A 942 33.71 18.31 28.80
CA LEU A 942 34.15 17.16 28.00
C LEU A 942 33.15 16.00 28.04
N ASN A 943 32.40 15.85 29.15
CA ASN A 943 31.34 14.87 29.25
C ASN A 943 30.13 15.23 28.37
N GLU A 944 29.75 16.51 28.31
CA GLU A 944 28.72 17.00 27.40
C GLU A 944 29.12 16.75 25.94
N ILE A 945 30.35 17.12 25.54
CA ILE A 945 30.88 16.83 24.19
C ILE A 945 30.85 15.33 23.89
N PHE A 946 31.27 14.48 24.83
CA PHE A 946 31.27 13.03 24.63
C PHE A 946 29.86 12.44 24.50
N SER A 947 28.88 12.99 25.25
CA SER A 947 27.47 12.59 25.14
C SER A 947 26.87 12.89 23.75
N MET A 948 27.49 13.81 23.00
CA MET A 948 27.13 14.20 21.64
C MET A 948 27.99 13.49 20.57
N SER A 949 28.61 12.35 20.90
CA SER A 949 29.52 11.65 19.97
C SER A 949 28.82 11.06 18.73
N ASP A 950 27.50 10.94 18.75
CA ASP A 950 26.65 10.63 17.59
C ASP A 950 26.69 11.74 16.53
N LEU A 951 27.05 12.97 16.90
CA LEU A 951 27.07 14.16 16.02
C LEU A 951 28.43 14.49 15.42
N PHE A 952 29.49 13.75 15.80
CA PHE A 952 30.84 14.03 15.31
C PHE A 952 30.91 13.91 13.78
N VAL A 953 30.47 12.78 13.22
CA VAL A 953 30.46 12.57 11.77
C VAL A 953 29.36 13.40 11.11
N LYS A 954 29.67 14.12 10.02
CA LYS A 954 28.64 14.80 9.20
C LYS A 954 27.59 13.78 8.74
N LYS A 955 26.31 14.13 8.87
CA LYS A 955 25.19 13.29 8.41
C LYS A 955 24.86 13.59 6.95
N SER A 956 24.36 12.59 6.24
CA SER A 956 23.83 12.73 4.88
C SER A 956 22.31 12.69 4.94
N ILE A 957 21.65 13.82 4.70
CA ILE A 957 20.18 13.89 4.77
C ILE A 957 19.61 13.60 3.38
N TRP A 958 18.74 12.60 3.29
CA TRP A 958 18.07 12.19 2.06
C TRP A 958 16.56 12.25 2.25
N ALA A 959 15.86 13.00 1.41
CA ALA A 959 14.42 12.86 1.23
C ALA A 959 14.16 12.13 -0.10
N PHE A 960 13.40 11.05 -0.07
CA PHE A 960 13.14 10.28 -1.29
C PHE A 960 11.72 9.72 -1.38
N GLY A 961 11.26 9.56 -2.63
CA GLY A 961 9.90 9.18 -2.94
C GLY A 961 9.70 8.92 -4.43
N GLY A 962 8.53 8.40 -4.78
CA GLY A 962 8.18 8.15 -6.17
C GLY A 962 7.81 9.43 -6.93
N ASP A 963 7.55 9.28 -8.23
CA ASP A 963 7.14 10.41 -9.09
C ASP A 963 5.83 11.07 -8.64
N GLY A 964 4.89 10.32 -8.06
CA GLY A 964 3.65 10.91 -7.56
C GLY A 964 3.82 11.91 -6.43
N TRP A 965 4.81 11.72 -5.57
CA TRP A 965 5.17 12.72 -4.57
C TRP A 965 5.84 13.92 -5.23
N ALA A 966 6.95 13.69 -5.92
CA ALA A 966 7.82 14.77 -6.40
C ALA A 966 7.20 15.64 -7.50
N TYR A 967 6.34 15.06 -8.35
CA TYR A 967 5.74 15.79 -9.46
C TYR A 967 4.38 16.37 -9.10
N ASP A 968 3.64 15.73 -8.20
CA ASP A 968 2.25 16.08 -7.86
C ASP A 968 2.08 16.63 -6.45
N ILE A 969 1.84 15.76 -5.46
CA ILE A 969 1.30 16.17 -4.16
C ILE A 969 2.31 16.91 -3.31
N GLY A 970 3.57 16.47 -3.29
CA GLY A 970 4.65 17.10 -2.53
C GLY A 970 5.50 18.05 -3.36
N PHE A 971 5.11 18.37 -4.60
CA PHE A 971 5.91 19.23 -5.46
C PHE A 971 6.12 20.64 -4.88
N GLY A 972 5.09 21.23 -4.24
CA GLY A 972 5.23 22.56 -3.62
C GLY A 972 6.25 22.56 -2.47
N GLY A 973 6.22 21.51 -1.65
CA GLY A 973 7.20 21.27 -0.59
C GLY A 973 8.61 21.05 -1.12
N LEU A 974 8.75 20.16 -2.11
CA LEU A 974 10.01 19.90 -2.80
C LEU A 974 10.61 21.19 -3.37
N ASP A 975 9.83 21.95 -4.14
CA ASP A 975 10.24 23.22 -4.74
C ASP A 975 10.74 24.21 -3.68
N HIS A 976 10.00 24.37 -2.57
CA HIS A 976 10.41 25.24 -1.47
C HIS A 976 11.72 24.79 -0.80
N VAL A 977 11.86 23.49 -0.55
CA VAL A 977 13.04 22.94 0.11
C VAL A 977 14.29 23.06 -0.75
N ILE A 978 14.21 22.80 -2.05
CA ILE A 978 15.37 22.99 -2.94
C ILE A 978 15.67 24.48 -3.16
N ALA A 979 14.69 25.38 -3.04
CA ALA A 979 14.90 26.82 -3.08
C ALA A 979 15.56 27.38 -1.81
N SER A 980 15.57 26.62 -0.71
CA SER A 980 16.16 27.07 0.57
C SER A 980 17.68 27.21 0.52
N GLY A 981 18.35 26.47 -0.38
CA GLY A 981 19.81 26.41 -0.46
C GLY A 981 20.48 25.51 0.59
N GLU A 982 19.72 24.84 1.45
CA GLU A 982 20.28 23.92 2.46
C GLU A 982 20.83 22.61 1.86
N ASP A 983 21.82 22.02 2.52
CA ASP A 983 22.44 20.74 2.16
C ASP A 983 21.48 19.57 2.44
N ILE A 984 20.68 19.24 1.43
CA ILE A 984 19.73 18.12 1.44
C ILE A 984 19.66 17.45 0.08
N ASN A 985 19.61 16.12 0.08
CA ASN A 985 19.57 15.31 -1.13
C ASN A 985 18.17 14.78 -1.39
N ILE A 986 17.62 15.07 -2.56
CA ILE A 986 16.33 14.58 -3.04
C ILE A 986 16.56 13.44 -4.05
N LEU A 987 16.01 12.26 -3.78
CA LEU A 987 16.00 11.13 -4.72
C LEU A 987 14.57 10.85 -5.20
N VAL A 988 14.33 10.99 -6.50
CA VAL A 988 13.04 10.72 -7.13
C VAL A 988 13.12 9.39 -7.89
N LEU A 989 12.35 8.41 -7.44
CA LEU A 989 12.22 7.10 -8.07
C LEU A 989 11.08 7.16 -9.10
N ASP A 990 11.41 7.58 -10.32
CA ASP A 990 10.43 7.89 -11.36
C ASP A 990 9.96 6.63 -12.10
N THR A 991 8.81 6.12 -11.68
CA THR A 991 8.11 5.01 -12.33
C THR A 991 7.12 5.47 -13.39
N GLU A 992 6.94 6.78 -13.48
CA GLU A 992 6.02 7.51 -14.36
C GLU A 992 4.53 7.23 -14.13
N VAL A 993 4.18 6.63 -13.00
CA VAL A 993 2.81 6.33 -12.56
C VAL A 993 2.77 6.21 -11.04
N TYR A 994 1.59 6.28 -10.43
CA TYR A 994 1.44 5.97 -9.00
C TYR A 994 1.44 4.45 -8.81
N SER A 995 2.64 3.88 -8.78
CA SER A 995 2.85 2.43 -8.77
C SER A 995 2.21 1.74 -7.56
N ASN A 996 2.21 2.38 -6.39
CA ASN A 996 1.68 1.77 -5.15
C ASN A 996 0.16 1.55 -5.17
N THR A 997 -0.57 2.54 -5.65
CA THR A 997 -2.03 2.57 -5.56
C THR A 997 -2.72 1.91 -6.75
N GLY A 998 -1.97 1.35 -7.72
CA GLY A 998 -2.52 0.61 -8.85
C GLY A 998 -2.10 1.09 -10.25
N GLY A 999 -1.21 2.08 -10.34
CA GLY A 999 -0.73 2.61 -11.63
C GLY A 999 -1.62 3.71 -12.19
N GLN A 1000 -1.98 4.68 -11.34
CA GLN A 1000 -2.66 5.91 -11.76
C GLN A 1000 -1.70 6.85 -12.49
N SER A 1001 -2.26 7.70 -13.36
CA SER A 1001 -1.51 8.77 -14.02
C SER A 1001 -0.89 9.70 -12.97
N SER A 1002 0.31 10.17 -13.26
CA SER A 1002 0.99 11.27 -12.57
C SER A 1002 1.29 12.40 -13.56
N LYS A 1003 1.78 13.56 -13.08
CA LYS A 1003 2.38 14.53 -14.01
C LYS A 1003 3.69 14.04 -14.64
N ALA A 1004 4.31 12.98 -14.09
CA ALA A 1004 5.46 12.32 -14.69
C ALA A 1004 5.08 11.31 -15.79
N THR A 1005 3.81 10.91 -15.89
CA THR A 1005 3.33 10.04 -16.97
C THR A 1005 3.53 10.70 -18.35
N PRO A 1006 4.12 10.00 -19.34
CA PRO A 1006 4.29 10.50 -20.70
C PRO A 1006 3.00 10.56 -21.52
N ALA A 1007 3.02 11.36 -22.59
CA ALA A 1007 1.95 11.34 -23.58
C ALA A 1007 1.78 9.95 -24.23
N GLY A 1008 0.55 9.52 -24.48
CA GLY A 1008 0.24 8.21 -25.06
C GLY A 1008 0.30 7.03 -24.10
N SER A 1009 0.81 7.21 -22.88
CA SER A 1009 0.83 6.15 -21.88
C SER A 1009 -0.57 5.93 -21.29
N VAL A 1010 -1.01 4.68 -21.24
CA VAL A 1010 -2.26 4.27 -20.59
C VAL A 1010 -1.98 3.97 -19.12
N ALA A 1011 -2.67 4.70 -18.27
CA ALA A 1011 -2.69 4.54 -16.82
C ALA A 1011 -4.13 4.75 -16.33
N LYS A 1012 -4.42 4.44 -15.07
CA LYS A 1012 -5.73 4.80 -14.48
C LYS A 1012 -5.88 6.34 -14.47
N PHE A 1013 -7.08 6.85 -14.78
CA PHE A 1013 -7.36 8.27 -15.10
C PHE A 1013 -6.75 8.80 -16.41
N ALA A 1014 -6.14 7.91 -17.18
CA ALA A 1014 -5.63 8.16 -18.53
C ALA A 1014 -5.96 6.96 -19.42
N ALA A 1015 -7.18 6.41 -19.31
CA ALA A 1015 -7.58 5.16 -19.96
C ALA A 1015 -7.45 5.19 -21.49
N SER A 1016 -7.61 6.36 -22.11
CA SER A 1016 -7.42 6.57 -23.57
C SER A 1016 -6.02 7.10 -23.93
N GLY A 1017 -5.04 6.90 -23.06
CA GLY A 1017 -3.70 7.44 -23.18
C GLY A 1017 -3.63 8.90 -22.72
N LYS A 1018 -2.61 9.25 -21.94
CA LYS A 1018 -2.42 10.62 -21.46
C LYS A 1018 -2.21 11.59 -22.63
N LYS A 1019 -2.94 12.71 -22.61
CA LYS A 1019 -2.97 13.67 -23.72
C LYS A 1019 -1.86 14.71 -23.67
N ILE A 1020 -1.28 14.95 -22.49
CA ILE A 1020 -0.27 15.97 -22.23
C ILE A 1020 1.09 15.32 -21.95
N GLY A 1021 2.17 15.98 -22.35
CA GLY A 1021 3.54 15.52 -22.14
C GLY A 1021 3.92 15.37 -20.66
N LYS A 1022 5.07 14.76 -20.41
CA LYS A 1022 5.67 14.63 -19.08
C LYS A 1022 6.10 16.01 -18.56
N LYS A 1023 5.80 16.32 -17.30
CA LYS A 1023 6.35 17.53 -16.62
C LYS A 1023 7.86 17.39 -16.52
N ASP A 1024 8.61 18.45 -16.83
CA ASP A 1024 10.08 18.44 -16.81
C ASP A 1024 10.61 18.96 -15.47
N LEU A 1025 10.55 18.12 -14.42
CA LEU A 1025 11.01 18.48 -13.07
C LEU A 1025 12.49 18.90 -13.06
N GLY A 1026 13.34 18.18 -13.79
CA GLY A 1026 14.76 18.49 -13.83
C GLY A 1026 15.03 19.89 -14.40
N ARG A 1027 14.37 20.27 -15.50
CA ARG A 1027 14.49 21.65 -16.01
C ARG A 1027 13.95 22.69 -15.05
N ILE A 1028 12.83 22.43 -14.38
CA ILE A 1028 12.27 23.35 -13.38
C ILE A 1028 13.30 23.58 -12.26
N ALA A 1029 13.86 22.52 -11.69
CA ALA A 1029 14.87 22.63 -10.65
C ALA A 1029 16.15 23.35 -11.12
N MET A 1030 16.60 23.10 -12.37
CA MET A 1030 17.76 23.78 -12.95
C MET A 1030 17.58 25.30 -13.10
N THR A 1031 16.35 25.83 -13.10
CA THR A 1031 16.12 27.28 -13.23
C THR A 1031 16.63 28.09 -12.03
N TYR A 1032 16.79 27.46 -10.86
CA TYR A 1032 17.38 28.11 -9.68
C TYR A 1032 18.87 28.41 -9.84
N GLY A 1033 19.60 27.62 -10.65
CA GLY A 1033 21.04 27.79 -10.87
C GLY A 1033 21.94 27.26 -9.75
N TYR A 1034 21.46 27.22 -8.50
CA TYR A 1034 22.19 26.72 -7.33
C TYR A 1034 21.68 25.35 -6.82
N VAL A 1035 20.88 24.64 -7.61
CA VAL A 1035 20.42 23.29 -7.27
C VAL A 1035 21.21 22.30 -8.12
N TYR A 1036 21.86 21.31 -7.51
CA TYR A 1036 22.44 20.20 -8.27
C TYR A 1036 21.32 19.33 -8.83
N VAL A 1037 21.33 19.02 -10.12
CA VAL A 1037 20.27 18.21 -10.75
C VAL A 1037 20.86 17.11 -11.61
N ALA A 1038 20.41 15.87 -11.45
CA ALA A 1038 20.85 14.75 -12.29
C ALA A 1038 19.68 13.87 -12.75
N SER A 1039 19.77 13.38 -13.98
CA SER A 1039 18.91 12.33 -14.53
C SER A 1039 19.75 11.07 -14.75
N VAL A 1040 19.34 9.96 -14.15
CA VAL A 1040 20.11 8.69 -14.14
C VAL A 1040 19.25 7.51 -14.59
N ALA A 1041 19.90 6.53 -15.22
CA ALA A 1041 19.33 5.22 -15.52
C ALA A 1041 20.43 4.15 -15.34
N MET A 1042 20.31 3.32 -14.32
CA MET A 1042 21.32 2.35 -13.88
C MET A 1042 21.68 1.33 -14.98
N GLY A 1043 20.66 0.82 -15.69
CA GLY A 1043 20.83 -0.15 -16.75
C GLY A 1043 21.56 0.41 -17.96
N ALA A 1044 21.43 1.72 -18.22
CA ALA A 1044 22.15 2.41 -19.28
C ALA A 1044 23.59 2.74 -18.87
N ASN A 1045 23.82 3.30 -17.68
CA ASN A 1045 25.16 3.66 -17.23
C ASN A 1045 25.32 3.68 -15.69
N LYS A 1046 25.86 2.58 -15.17
CA LYS A 1046 26.15 2.39 -13.74
C LYS A 1046 27.16 3.38 -13.18
N GLN A 1047 28.18 3.74 -13.96
CA GLN A 1047 29.22 4.70 -13.51
C GLN A 1047 28.66 6.12 -13.44
N GLN A 1048 27.81 6.51 -14.39
CA GLN A 1048 27.13 7.80 -14.35
C GLN A 1048 26.19 7.91 -13.15
N THR A 1049 25.47 6.82 -12.82
CA THR A 1049 24.63 6.75 -11.61
C THR A 1049 25.45 6.97 -10.33
N LEU A 1050 26.58 6.25 -10.17
CA LEU A 1050 27.49 6.44 -9.02
C LEU A 1050 28.01 7.88 -8.95
N LYS A 1051 28.44 8.42 -10.10
CA LYS A 1051 28.97 9.79 -10.19
C LYS A 1051 27.94 10.83 -9.73
N ALA A 1052 26.69 10.70 -10.17
CA ALA A 1052 25.61 11.59 -9.76
C ALA A 1052 25.34 11.52 -8.25
N PHE A 1053 25.30 10.33 -7.65
CA PHE A 1053 25.12 10.16 -6.20
C PHE A 1053 26.26 10.80 -5.40
N ILE A 1054 27.51 10.60 -5.84
CA ILE A 1054 28.70 11.13 -5.17
C ILE A 1054 28.77 12.66 -5.28
N GLU A 1055 28.49 13.22 -6.46
CA GLU A 1055 28.48 14.67 -6.63
C GLU A 1055 27.35 15.34 -5.85
N ALA A 1056 26.16 14.74 -5.82
CA ALA A 1056 25.03 15.25 -5.05
C ALA A 1056 25.32 15.34 -3.55
N ASP A 1057 25.81 14.26 -2.93
CA ASP A 1057 26.13 14.24 -1.48
C ASP A 1057 27.34 15.14 -1.12
N LYS A 1058 28.25 15.38 -2.08
CA LYS A 1058 29.38 16.31 -1.90
C LYS A 1058 29.00 17.77 -2.14
N TYR A 1059 27.90 18.04 -2.85
CA TYR A 1059 27.46 19.40 -3.13
C TYR A 1059 26.99 20.08 -1.83
N PRO A 1060 27.56 21.22 -1.43
CA PRO A 1060 27.17 21.91 -0.20
C PRO A 1060 25.88 22.73 -0.42
N GLY A 1061 24.79 22.04 -0.75
CA GLY A 1061 23.51 22.64 -1.10
C GLY A 1061 22.49 21.60 -1.56
N PRO A 1062 21.36 22.04 -2.13
CA PRO A 1062 20.26 21.16 -2.47
C PRO A 1062 20.58 20.35 -3.74
N SER A 1063 20.28 19.05 -3.69
CA SER A 1063 20.49 18.12 -4.79
C SER A 1063 19.20 17.41 -5.19
N VAL A 1064 18.94 17.24 -6.49
CA VAL A 1064 17.79 16.50 -7.03
C VAL A 1064 18.27 15.45 -8.03
N ILE A 1065 18.01 14.18 -7.75
CA ILE A 1065 18.39 13.07 -8.61
C ILE A 1065 17.13 12.31 -9.04
N ILE A 1066 16.89 12.25 -10.34
CA ILE A 1066 15.72 11.58 -10.93
C ILE A 1066 16.18 10.27 -11.56
N CYS A 1067 15.70 9.16 -11.02
CA CYS A 1067 16.04 7.80 -11.45
C CYS A 1067 14.91 7.21 -12.29
N TYR A 1068 15.19 6.76 -13.52
CA TYR A 1068 14.22 5.93 -14.24
C TYR A 1068 14.09 4.57 -13.56
N ALA A 1069 12.90 4.27 -13.05
CA ALA A 1069 12.62 3.07 -12.27
C ALA A 1069 11.55 2.21 -12.96
N PRO A 1070 11.94 1.19 -13.78
CA PRO A 1070 10.94 0.37 -14.44
C PRO A 1070 10.07 -0.40 -13.45
N CYS A 1071 8.79 -0.55 -13.79
CA CYS A 1071 7.76 -1.05 -12.90
C CYS A 1071 6.83 -2.05 -13.59
N ILE A 1072 6.24 -2.97 -12.80
CA ILE A 1072 5.23 -3.91 -13.28
C ILE A 1072 4.03 -3.20 -13.93
N ASN A 1073 3.69 -1.98 -13.50
CA ASN A 1073 2.60 -1.18 -14.06
C ASN A 1073 2.86 -0.72 -15.51
N GLN A 1074 4.12 -0.68 -15.94
CA GLN A 1074 4.47 -0.36 -17.32
C GLN A 1074 4.19 -1.56 -18.26
N GLY A 1075 4.14 -2.76 -17.71
CA GLY A 1075 3.82 -3.99 -18.43
C GLY A 1075 4.87 -4.33 -19.47
N ILE A 1076 6.14 -4.37 -19.08
CA ILE A 1076 7.29 -4.75 -19.92
C ILE A 1076 7.03 -6.15 -20.50
N LYS A 1077 6.90 -6.27 -21.82
CA LYS A 1077 6.51 -7.54 -22.48
C LYS A 1077 7.52 -8.66 -22.29
N LYS A 1078 8.81 -8.32 -22.17
CA LYS A 1078 9.90 -9.28 -21.91
C LYS A 1078 9.99 -9.69 -20.42
N GLY A 1079 9.19 -9.08 -19.55
CA GLY A 1079 9.16 -9.32 -18.11
C GLY A 1079 10.18 -8.49 -17.32
N MET A 1080 9.98 -8.42 -15.99
CA MET A 1080 10.82 -7.62 -15.07
C MET A 1080 12.25 -8.14 -14.93
N GLY A 1081 12.57 -9.33 -15.47
CA GLY A 1081 13.96 -9.80 -15.59
C GLY A 1081 14.80 -9.02 -16.60
N LYS A 1082 14.15 -8.13 -17.38
CA LYS A 1082 14.77 -7.23 -18.36
C LYS A 1082 14.75 -5.77 -17.91
N THR A 1083 14.57 -5.49 -16.62
CA THR A 1083 14.49 -4.12 -16.09
C THR A 1083 15.71 -3.28 -16.49
N GLN A 1084 16.91 -3.86 -16.36
CA GLN A 1084 18.16 -3.16 -16.74
C GLN A 1084 18.29 -2.97 -18.26
N GLU A 1085 17.82 -3.94 -19.06
CA GLU A 1085 17.77 -3.80 -20.52
C GLU A 1085 16.80 -2.67 -20.91
N GLU A 1086 15.64 -2.59 -20.26
CA GLU A 1086 14.61 -1.58 -20.50
C GLU A 1086 15.12 -0.16 -20.20
N GLU A 1087 15.85 0.03 -19.10
CA GLU A 1087 16.53 1.30 -18.79
C GLU A 1087 17.54 1.71 -19.87
N ASN A 1088 18.33 0.74 -20.37
CA ASN A 1088 19.28 1.01 -21.45
C ASN A 1088 18.56 1.38 -22.76
N LEU A 1089 17.48 0.69 -23.10
CA LEU A 1089 16.67 0.99 -24.28
C LEU A 1089 16.00 2.37 -24.18
N ALA A 1090 15.50 2.74 -23.00
CA ALA A 1090 14.91 4.05 -22.76
C ALA A 1090 15.92 5.18 -23.04
N VAL A 1091 17.18 5.03 -22.60
CA VAL A 1091 18.22 6.03 -22.88
C VAL A 1091 18.60 6.04 -24.36
N ALA A 1092 18.83 4.87 -24.96
CA ALA A 1092 19.24 4.76 -26.37
C ALA A 1092 18.21 5.36 -27.33
N ALA A 1093 16.92 5.14 -27.05
CA ALA A 1093 15.80 5.66 -27.82
C ALA A 1093 15.56 7.18 -27.66
N GLY A 1094 16.29 7.87 -26.78
CA GLY A 1094 16.04 9.27 -26.42
C GLY A 1094 14.83 9.48 -25.48
N TYR A 1095 14.25 8.40 -24.98
CA TYR A 1095 13.11 8.43 -24.06
C TYR A 1095 13.49 9.02 -22.70
N TRP A 1096 14.68 8.68 -22.22
CA TRP A 1096 15.22 9.14 -20.94
C TRP A 1096 16.65 9.68 -21.14
N PRO A 1097 16.85 10.99 -21.34
CA PRO A 1097 18.19 11.55 -21.47
C PRO A 1097 18.94 11.53 -20.13
N LEU A 1098 20.24 11.24 -20.18
CA LEU A 1098 21.13 11.27 -19.02
C LEU A 1098 21.86 12.61 -18.99
N TYR A 1099 21.80 13.32 -17.88
CA TYR A 1099 22.47 14.59 -17.70
C TYR A 1099 22.81 14.86 -16.24
N ARG A 1100 23.72 15.80 -16.01
CA ARG A 1100 24.04 16.40 -14.72
C ARG A 1100 24.16 17.91 -14.86
N PHE A 1101 23.59 18.65 -13.93
CA PHE A 1101 23.74 20.08 -13.75
C PHE A 1101 24.44 20.30 -12.42
N ASN A 1102 25.68 20.79 -12.46
CA ASN A 1102 26.51 20.98 -11.28
C ASN A 1102 26.84 22.47 -11.09
N PRO A 1103 26.22 23.16 -10.11
CA PRO A 1103 26.45 24.58 -9.85
C PRO A 1103 27.93 24.95 -9.61
N LEU A 1104 28.73 24.04 -9.02
CA LEU A 1104 30.15 24.31 -8.75
C LEU A 1104 30.99 24.50 -10.02
N LEU A 1105 30.53 23.98 -11.17
CA LEU A 1105 31.19 24.24 -12.46
C LEU A 1105 30.95 25.67 -12.93
N ALA A 1106 29.77 26.24 -12.66
CA ALA A 1106 29.48 27.63 -12.98
C ALA A 1106 30.36 28.59 -12.17
N GLU A 1107 30.62 28.28 -10.89
CA GLU A 1107 31.57 29.02 -10.04
C GLU A 1107 33.00 29.01 -10.60
N GLN A 1108 33.36 27.98 -11.37
CA GLN A 1108 34.63 27.84 -12.06
C GLN A 1108 34.63 28.46 -13.47
N GLY A 1109 33.55 29.13 -13.88
CA GLY A 1109 33.40 29.69 -15.23
C GLY A 1109 33.24 28.62 -16.33
N GLN A 1110 32.77 27.43 -15.97
CA GLN A 1110 32.45 26.32 -16.89
C GLN A 1110 30.94 26.17 -17.05
N ASN A 1111 30.49 25.43 -18.07
CA ASN A 1111 29.08 25.11 -18.22
C ASN A 1111 28.63 24.17 -17.10
N PRO A 1112 27.64 24.53 -16.26
CA PRO A 1112 27.11 23.63 -15.26
C PRO A 1112 26.40 22.41 -15.86
N PHE A 1113 25.86 22.50 -17.07
CA PHE A 1113 25.09 21.45 -17.70
C PHE A 1113 25.95 20.50 -18.56
N MET A 1114 25.86 19.21 -18.26
CA MET A 1114 26.51 18.12 -18.99
C MET A 1114 25.46 17.13 -19.50
N LEU A 1115 25.35 17.00 -20.83
CA LEU A 1115 24.56 15.95 -21.47
C LEU A 1115 25.42 14.69 -21.67
N GLU A 1116 25.03 13.57 -21.06
CA GLU A 1116 25.82 12.34 -21.01
C GLU A 1116 25.22 11.17 -21.81
N SER A 1117 23.96 11.29 -22.23
CA SER A 1117 23.36 10.38 -23.22
C SER A 1117 23.75 10.78 -24.65
N LYS A 1118 23.86 9.79 -25.54
CA LYS A 1118 24.09 10.00 -26.98
C LYS A 1118 22.83 10.52 -27.67
N THR A 1119 22.98 10.95 -28.93
CA THR A 1119 21.84 11.28 -29.81
C THR A 1119 20.88 10.09 -29.89
N PRO A 1120 19.55 10.32 -29.84
CA PRO A 1120 18.55 9.27 -29.99
C PRO A 1120 18.78 8.45 -31.27
N ASP A 1121 18.66 7.13 -31.18
CA ASP A 1121 19.01 6.20 -32.28
C ASP A 1121 17.85 5.92 -33.27
N GLY A 1122 16.70 6.56 -33.08
CA GLY A 1122 15.50 6.36 -33.91
C GLY A 1122 14.63 5.17 -33.52
N THR A 1123 14.90 4.49 -32.40
CA THR A 1123 14.16 3.29 -31.96
C THR A 1123 12.99 3.57 -30.99
N LEU A 1124 12.62 4.83 -30.78
CA LEU A 1124 11.57 5.22 -29.83
C LEU A 1124 10.26 4.45 -30.01
N GLN A 1125 9.75 4.32 -31.23
CA GLN A 1125 8.49 3.59 -31.46
C GLN A 1125 8.59 2.08 -31.12
N GLN A 1126 9.78 1.49 -31.27
CA GLN A 1126 10.05 0.11 -30.88
C GLN A 1126 10.07 -0.03 -29.36
N PHE A 1127 10.73 0.90 -28.65
CA PHE A 1127 10.73 0.96 -27.19
C PHE A 1127 9.30 1.05 -26.63
N LEU A 1128 8.50 2.03 -27.11
CA LEU A 1128 7.10 2.18 -26.68
C LEU A 1128 6.29 0.89 -26.91
N SER A 1129 6.50 0.21 -28.04
CA SER A 1129 5.82 -1.03 -28.38
C SER A 1129 6.26 -2.24 -27.53
N GLY A 1130 7.40 -2.13 -26.84
CA GLY A 1130 7.91 -3.10 -25.86
C GLY A 1130 7.10 -3.13 -24.55
N GLU A 1131 6.31 -2.09 -24.29
CA GLU A 1131 5.56 -1.92 -23.05
C GLU A 1131 4.04 -1.97 -23.29
N ASN A 1132 3.32 -2.66 -22.40
CA ASN A 1132 1.88 -2.82 -22.53
C ASN A 1132 1.12 -1.49 -22.33
N ARG A 1133 1.67 -0.55 -21.54
CA ARG A 1133 1.06 0.78 -21.32
C ARG A 1133 0.89 1.61 -22.60
N TYR A 1134 1.64 1.32 -23.66
CA TYR A 1134 1.42 1.91 -25.00
C TYR A 1134 0.74 0.95 -25.97
N ALA A 1135 1.09 -0.34 -25.92
CA ALA A 1135 0.53 -1.34 -26.83
C ALA A 1135 -0.99 -1.53 -26.65
N ILE A 1136 -1.52 -1.40 -25.43
CA ILE A 1136 -2.96 -1.52 -25.19
C ILE A 1136 -3.74 -0.37 -25.82
N LEU A 1137 -3.17 0.83 -25.90
CA LEU A 1137 -3.78 1.99 -26.53
C LEU A 1137 -4.00 1.75 -28.02
N GLU A 1138 -3.00 1.19 -28.70
CA GLU A 1138 -3.08 0.84 -30.12
C GLU A 1138 -4.19 -0.18 -30.40
N LYS A 1139 -4.42 -1.11 -29.47
CA LYS A 1139 -5.49 -2.11 -29.58
C LYS A 1139 -6.88 -1.53 -29.33
N GLN A 1140 -7.01 -0.60 -28.38
CA GLN A 1140 -8.31 -0.07 -27.95
C GLN A 1140 -8.73 1.18 -28.74
N PHE A 1141 -7.78 2.05 -29.06
CA PHE A 1141 -7.99 3.35 -29.70
C PHE A 1141 -6.88 3.61 -30.77
N PRO A 1142 -6.87 2.88 -31.90
CA PRO A 1142 -5.76 2.89 -32.86
C PRO A 1142 -5.45 4.27 -33.44
N GLU A 1143 -6.47 5.05 -33.82
CA GLU A 1143 -6.27 6.40 -34.37
C GLU A 1143 -5.66 7.37 -33.34
N GLU A 1144 -6.14 7.30 -32.10
CA GLU A 1144 -5.63 8.13 -31.01
C GLU A 1144 -4.20 7.72 -30.63
N SER A 1145 -3.90 6.42 -30.63
CA SER A 1145 -2.55 5.88 -30.44
C SER A 1145 -1.57 6.45 -31.47
N LYS A 1146 -1.93 6.42 -32.76
CA LYS A 1146 -1.10 6.97 -33.85
C LYS A 1146 -0.77 8.44 -33.63
N LYS A 1147 -1.78 9.25 -33.25
CA LYS A 1147 -1.60 10.67 -32.96
C LYS A 1147 -0.67 10.89 -31.76
N LEU A 1148 -0.87 10.16 -30.66
CA LEU A 1148 -0.09 10.34 -29.44
C LEU A 1148 1.35 9.82 -29.58
N ARG A 1149 1.58 8.76 -30.36
CA ARG A 1149 2.91 8.24 -30.70
C ARG A 1149 3.74 9.24 -31.51
N LEU A 1150 3.14 9.92 -32.48
CA LEU A 1150 3.81 11.01 -33.22
C LEU A 1150 4.11 12.20 -32.32
N LYS A 1151 3.19 12.53 -31.41
CA LYS A 1151 3.34 13.62 -30.46
C LYS A 1151 4.52 13.39 -29.51
N ILE A 1152 4.60 12.23 -28.85
CA ILE A 1152 5.69 11.93 -27.91
C ILE A 1152 7.05 11.93 -28.61
N GLU A 1153 7.13 11.40 -29.84
CA GLU A 1153 8.36 11.42 -30.63
C GLU A 1153 8.84 12.83 -30.94
N LYS A 1154 7.92 13.72 -31.33
CA LYS A 1154 8.23 15.14 -31.52
C LYS A 1154 8.70 15.78 -30.21
N GLU A 1155 7.93 15.65 -29.13
CA GLU A 1155 8.23 16.27 -27.82
C GLU A 1155 9.59 15.83 -27.27
N TYR A 1156 9.95 14.56 -27.44
CA TYR A 1156 11.17 14.01 -26.87
C TYR A 1156 12.41 14.37 -27.70
N ASN A 1157 12.28 14.44 -29.02
CA ASN A 1157 13.32 15.00 -29.89
C ASN A 1157 13.56 16.48 -29.60
N GLU A 1158 12.49 17.27 -29.42
CA GLU A 1158 12.58 18.69 -29.01
C GLU A 1158 13.27 18.83 -27.66
N ARG A 1159 12.89 18.02 -26.66
CA ARG A 1159 13.53 18.01 -25.33
C ARG A 1159 15.02 17.69 -25.40
N TYR A 1160 15.41 16.67 -26.18
CA TYR A 1160 16.82 16.35 -26.39
C TYR A 1160 17.59 17.52 -27.03
N ASN A 1161 17.01 18.19 -28.03
CA ASN A 1161 17.63 19.33 -28.68
C ASN A 1161 17.81 20.52 -27.73
N ILE A 1162 16.85 20.76 -26.82
CA ILE A 1162 16.99 21.77 -25.76
C ILE A 1162 18.19 21.44 -24.86
N TYR A 1163 18.31 20.21 -24.38
CA TYR A 1163 19.45 19.80 -23.55
C TYR A 1163 20.78 19.86 -24.30
N LYS A 1164 20.79 19.49 -25.58
CA LYS A 1164 21.97 19.62 -26.44
C LYS A 1164 22.41 21.07 -26.53
N HIS A 1165 21.46 22.00 -26.73
CA HIS A 1165 21.77 23.43 -26.77
C HIS A 1165 22.31 23.93 -25.42
N MET A 1166 21.67 23.57 -24.31
CA MET A 1166 22.16 23.91 -22.95
C MET A 1166 23.59 23.45 -22.69
N ALA A 1167 23.99 22.28 -23.21
CA ALA A 1167 25.36 21.79 -23.08
C ALA A 1167 26.38 22.59 -23.94
N GLN A 1168 25.90 23.27 -24.99
CA GLN A 1168 26.73 24.01 -25.97
C GLN A 1168 26.87 25.52 -25.65
N THR A 1169 25.94 26.13 -24.91
CA THR A 1169 25.83 27.59 -24.70
C THR A 1169 27.11 28.26 -24.13
N ALA A 1170 27.96 27.56 -23.38
CA ALA A 1170 29.21 28.14 -22.84
C ALA A 1170 30.39 28.17 -23.85
N THR A 1171 30.23 27.59 -25.03
CA THR A 1171 31.31 27.50 -26.04
C THR A 1171 31.39 28.78 -26.89
N GLU A 1172 30.27 29.47 -27.09
CA GLU A 1172 30.16 30.64 -28.00
C GLU A 1172 30.69 31.94 -27.36
N GLU A 1173 30.50 32.18 -26.05
CA GLU A 1173 31.05 33.37 -25.36
C GLU A 1173 32.60 33.40 -25.27
N LYS A 1174 33.28 32.26 -25.49
CA LYS A 1174 34.75 32.18 -25.56
C LYS A 1174 35.30 32.43 -26.97
N GLU A 1175 34.47 32.30 -28.01
CA GLU A 1175 34.86 32.64 -29.39
C GLU A 1175 34.64 34.14 -29.65
N GLU A 1176 33.58 34.77 -29.13
CA GLU A 1176 33.38 36.24 -29.22
C GLU A 1176 34.39 37.06 -28.39
N LYS A 1177 35.06 36.48 -27.40
CA LYS A 1177 36.17 37.15 -26.68
C LYS A 1177 37.55 36.92 -27.31
N LYS A 1178 37.61 36.24 -28.46
CA LYS A 1178 38.84 35.98 -29.23
C LYS A 1178 38.86 36.67 -30.60
N GLU A 1179 37.80 37.37 -30.98
CA GLU A 1179 37.80 38.42 -32.02
C GLU A 1179 37.91 39.80 -31.35
#